data_AF-A0A2W0DKK1-F1
#
_entry.id   AF-A0A2W0DKK1-F1
#
_cell.length_a   1.000
_cell.length_b   1.000
_cell.length_c   1.000
_cell.angle_alpha   90.00
_cell.angle_beta   90.00
_cell.angle_gamma   90.00
#
_symmetry.space_group_name_H-M   'P 1'
#
loop_
_entity.id
_entity.type
_entity.pdbx_description
1 polymer ?
#
loop_
_entity_poly.entity_id
_entity_poly.type
_entity_poly.pdbx_seq_one_letter_code
_entity_poly.pdbx_strand_id
1 'polypeptide(L)'
;MTGPATTGSSGCTTRVDPNGSWACLGTVRSGPQQVFTVRDLVAALPVSSAPASDVIVPPTLASAGPTGGTVSGTGYPGSTVTLSVSGSSAQQTARVGADGRWVAALGTRADGRFTVTASQTASTADGYRSDLRSAASAPVTVTVDRTAPAAPRITTPDDGQRIGTRGTTVAGTGEPGARVTVYVDRAPVCGVVVGSDAAWSCSTTGSTLRAGGHQLTATQHDVAGNYSRSSAAVRVTVRSTTTAPTAAPAPGATDTPGTPGTSPPGSSATAGTPGTTGHGGTGNSTHPGGDGGDDSAAVGNGNGSSNGTGTGNTPAGVGSAGGHPDWSGPAGDWTAATTYDRTVPTIQAAFSWRTVLIATAVAAGFLLLVAAPLALVAAVARGRLRSPFAALLGRNRSRSDRARGDDLLPTWASITIAVSVAALCTLLGVGVELEARYARLAIAVLAGTAVLTAAVVFATRWAAGADHRTVGFRVSPWLVLAALVACGITRAADLSPALIVGVLLVPSGRPGLGTGPLRLGTGIAESARGATWRVLALLGLAAAGWALHSLLLGAGFWGSLGSEFAITLCVGGLGAVVATLLPVASSAGAAMLAASRGRYVALAVVAVALTTAVYSGATGTHAAPALLVGSAAACVAAAIAALVWLRTDRRAARV
;
A
#
# COMPACT_ATOMS: atom_id res chain seq x y z
N MET A 1 17.29 13.27 -30.89
CA MET A 1 18.12 12.80 -29.75
C MET A 1 17.41 11.62 -29.10
N THR A 2 18.15 10.57 -28.74
CA THR A 2 17.62 9.26 -28.31
C THR A 2 18.01 8.95 -26.87
N GLY A 3 17.02 8.74 -25.98
CA GLY A 3 17.17 8.14 -24.63
C GLY A 3 17.95 8.98 -23.59
N PRO A 4 17.64 8.92 -22.28
CA PRO A 4 17.12 7.75 -21.57
C PRO A 4 15.68 7.85 -21.03
N ALA A 5 15.23 6.73 -20.43
CA ALA A 5 13.95 6.42 -19.77
C ALA A 5 12.92 7.55 -19.51
N THR A 6 11.87 7.58 -20.33
CA THR A 6 10.49 8.01 -20.01
C THR A 6 10.30 9.21 -19.07
N THR A 7 10.74 10.40 -19.49
CA THR A 7 10.18 11.65 -18.98
C THR A 7 8.70 11.77 -19.39
N GLY A 8 7.78 11.49 -18.47
CA GLY A 8 6.34 11.63 -18.69
C GLY A 8 5.92 13.09 -18.90
N SER A 9 5.42 13.43 -20.09
CA SER A 9 5.06 14.79 -20.48
C SER A 9 3.68 15.22 -19.98
N SER A 10 3.62 16.03 -18.91
CA SER A 10 2.45 16.88 -18.56
C SER A 10 2.71 17.93 -17.46
N GLY A 11 3.94 18.47 -17.39
CA GLY A 11 4.25 19.60 -16.51
C GLY A 11 3.65 20.90 -17.05
N CYS A 12 2.46 21.27 -16.56
CA CYS A 12 1.81 22.52 -16.92
C CYS A 12 2.65 23.74 -16.50
N THR A 13 2.45 24.88 -17.17
CA THR A 13 3.17 26.13 -16.88
C THR A 13 2.27 27.14 -16.19
N THR A 14 2.79 27.83 -15.18
CA THR A 14 2.09 28.90 -14.45
C THR A 14 3.05 30.06 -14.15
N ARG A 15 2.52 31.20 -13.70
CA ARG A 15 3.34 32.32 -13.20
C ARG A 15 3.36 32.29 -11.67
N VAL A 16 4.47 32.74 -11.08
CA VAL A 16 4.58 32.92 -9.63
C VAL A 16 3.95 34.26 -9.26
N ASP A 17 3.06 34.23 -8.28
CA ASP A 17 2.38 35.39 -7.70
C ASP A 17 3.38 36.30 -6.95
N PRO A 18 3.08 37.60 -6.74
CA PRO A 18 3.98 38.53 -6.02
C PRO A 18 4.29 38.15 -4.56
N ASN A 19 3.49 37.27 -3.95
CA ASN A 19 3.69 36.70 -2.61
C ASN A 19 4.54 35.41 -2.62
N GLY A 20 4.98 34.94 -3.79
CA GLY A 20 5.72 33.69 -3.98
C GLY A 20 4.86 32.42 -4.18
N SER A 21 3.52 32.49 -4.15
CA SER A 21 2.67 31.33 -4.45
C SER A 21 2.63 31.02 -5.94
N TRP A 22 2.36 29.75 -6.26
CA TRP A 22 2.02 29.31 -7.61
C TRP A 22 1.20 28.03 -7.51
N ALA A 23 0.29 27.84 -8.46
CA ALA A 23 -0.53 26.63 -8.59
C ALA A 23 -0.70 26.28 -10.06
N CYS A 24 -0.79 24.98 -10.35
CA CYS A 24 -0.83 24.48 -11.72
C CYS A 24 -1.50 23.09 -11.76
N LEU A 25 -2.37 22.85 -12.75
CA LEU A 25 -3.05 21.57 -12.95
C LEU A 25 -2.46 20.84 -14.16
N GLY A 26 -1.77 19.72 -13.91
CA GLY A 26 -1.26 18.81 -14.92
C GLY A 26 -2.06 17.51 -14.96
N THR A 27 -2.08 16.85 -16.13
CA THR A 27 -2.52 15.45 -16.21
C THR A 27 -1.44 14.54 -15.63
N VAL A 28 -1.84 13.39 -15.10
CA VAL A 28 -0.92 12.37 -14.57
C VAL A 28 -1.35 11.00 -15.10
N ARG A 29 -0.42 10.04 -15.10
CA ARG A 29 -0.69 8.65 -15.48
C ARG A 29 -0.59 7.76 -14.25
N SER A 30 -1.20 6.57 -14.30
CA SER A 30 -0.97 5.58 -13.25
C SER A 30 0.44 5.01 -13.36
N GLY A 31 1.18 5.01 -12.24
CA GLY A 31 2.51 4.45 -12.12
C GLY A 31 3.08 4.64 -10.71
N PRO A 32 3.87 3.69 -10.19
CA PRO A 32 4.56 3.84 -8.91
C PRO A 32 5.74 4.83 -9.01
N GLN A 33 6.19 5.35 -7.88
CA GLN A 33 7.43 6.13 -7.71
C GLN A 33 7.60 7.34 -8.68
N GLN A 34 6.51 8.02 -9.03
CA GLN A 34 6.58 9.21 -9.87
C GLN A 34 7.18 10.40 -9.13
N VAL A 35 8.14 11.07 -9.75
CA VAL A 35 8.83 12.26 -9.22
C VAL A 35 8.36 13.47 -10.01
N PHE A 36 7.68 14.40 -9.34
CA PHE A 36 7.28 15.68 -9.91
C PHE A 36 8.41 16.69 -9.78
N THR A 37 8.78 17.35 -10.88
CA THR A 37 9.85 18.36 -10.90
C THR A 37 9.32 19.72 -11.30
N VAL A 38 9.89 20.76 -10.69
CA VAL A 38 9.58 22.17 -10.97
C VAL A 38 10.86 22.85 -11.44
N ARG A 39 10.77 23.56 -12.56
CA ARG A 39 11.88 24.29 -13.18
C ARG A 39 11.47 25.73 -13.43
N ASP A 40 12.33 26.66 -13.03
CA ASP A 40 12.22 28.06 -13.44
C ASP A 40 12.63 28.20 -14.93
N LEU A 41 11.77 28.83 -15.73
CA LEU A 41 11.96 29.03 -17.18
C LEU A 41 12.64 30.36 -17.53
N VAL A 42 12.83 31.27 -16.57
CA VAL A 42 13.27 32.65 -16.77
C VAL A 42 14.59 32.94 -16.04
N ALA A 43 14.70 32.57 -14.76
CA ALA A 43 15.83 32.90 -13.90
C ALA A 43 16.90 31.81 -13.81
N ALA A 44 16.74 30.69 -14.53
CA ALA A 44 17.67 29.55 -14.56
C ALA A 44 18.02 28.96 -13.17
N LEU A 45 17.10 29.05 -12.21
CA LEU A 45 17.26 28.47 -10.87
C LEU A 45 17.36 26.93 -10.91
N PRO A 46 17.97 26.30 -9.89
CA PRO A 46 18.03 24.84 -9.77
C PRO A 46 16.65 24.18 -9.84
N VAL A 47 16.58 23.03 -10.50
CA VAL A 47 15.35 22.23 -10.56
C VAL A 47 15.06 21.65 -9.17
N SER A 48 13.82 21.83 -8.71
CA SER A 48 13.33 21.21 -7.47
C SER A 48 12.53 19.95 -7.80
N SER A 49 12.55 18.96 -6.91
CA SER A 49 11.84 17.68 -7.07
C SER A 49 11.05 17.32 -5.81
N ALA A 50 9.80 16.91 -5.99
CA ALA A 50 8.98 16.32 -4.95
C ALA A 50 9.44 14.88 -4.61
N PRO A 51 9.13 14.36 -3.41
CA PRO A 51 9.34 12.94 -3.09
C PRO A 51 8.62 12.02 -4.08
N ALA A 52 9.26 10.89 -4.40
CA ALA A 52 8.67 9.85 -5.25
C ALA A 52 7.32 9.38 -4.67
N SER A 53 6.28 9.48 -5.48
CA SER A 53 4.89 9.28 -5.08
C SER A 53 4.20 8.31 -6.03
N ASP A 54 3.46 7.36 -5.50
CA ASP A 54 2.69 6.42 -6.33
C ASP A 54 1.38 7.08 -6.76
N VAL A 55 1.05 7.01 -8.03
CA VAL A 55 -0.15 7.65 -8.59
C VAL A 55 -1.02 6.59 -9.22
N ILE A 56 -2.30 6.56 -8.89
CA ILE A 56 -3.30 5.77 -9.63
C ILE A 56 -4.52 6.63 -9.97
N VAL A 57 -4.77 6.77 -11.27
CA VAL A 57 -5.88 7.54 -11.85
C VAL A 57 -7.19 6.76 -11.65
N PRO A 58 -8.37 7.41 -11.50
CA PRO A 58 -9.66 6.71 -11.45
C PRO A 58 -9.87 5.79 -12.66
N PRO A 59 -10.55 4.63 -12.48
CA PRO A 59 -10.96 3.80 -13.60
C PRO A 59 -12.04 4.52 -14.40
N THR A 60 -12.18 4.17 -15.68
CA THR A 60 -13.36 4.58 -16.45
C THR A 60 -14.49 3.60 -16.20
N LEU A 61 -15.73 4.09 -16.31
CA LEU A 61 -16.98 3.35 -16.14
C LEU A 61 -17.88 3.74 -17.32
N ALA A 62 -18.50 2.74 -17.96
CA ALA A 62 -19.38 2.95 -19.10
C ALA A 62 -20.62 2.03 -19.03
N SER A 63 -21.73 2.53 -19.57
CA SER A 63 -22.97 1.79 -19.79
C SER A 63 -23.49 2.13 -21.19
N ALA A 64 -23.79 1.10 -21.99
CA ALA A 64 -24.22 1.25 -23.39
C ALA A 64 -25.75 1.42 -23.56
N GLY A 65 -26.50 1.51 -22.46
CA GLY A 65 -27.96 1.53 -22.45
C GLY A 65 -28.51 0.82 -21.21
N PRO A 66 -29.79 0.40 -21.23
CA PRO A 66 -30.32 -0.60 -20.31
C PRO A 66 -29.47 -1.88 -20.27
N THR A 67 -29.44 -2.56 -19.13
CA THR A 67 -28.66 -3.79 -18.93
C THR A 67 -29.32 -4.71 -17.91
N GLY A 68 -29.23 -6.03 -18.10
CA GLY A 68 -29.56 -7.04 -17.08
C GLY A 68 -28.76 -6.91 -15.77
N GLY A 69 -27.84 -5.95 -15.68
CA GLY A 69 -27.13 -5.58 -14.45
C GLY A 69 -25.64 -5.85 -14.51
N THR A 70 -25.02 -5.72 -15.68
CA THR A 70 -23.56 -5.72 -15.85
C THR A 70 -23.08 -4.34 -16.31
N VAL A 71 -21.93 -3.93 -15.79
CA VAL A 71 -21.23 -2.70 -16.19
C VAL A 71 -19.79 -3.02 -16.56
N SER A 72 -19.18 -2.20 -17.39
CA SER A 72 -17.80 -2.38 -17.85
C SER A 72 -17.05 -1.06 -17.88
N GLY A 73 -15.74 -1.15 -18.07
CA GLY A 73 -14.89 0.01 -18.20
C GLY A 73 -13.44 -0.36 -18.43
N THR A 74 -12.56 0.63 -18.28
CA THR A 74 -11.12 0.44 -18.28
C THR A 74 -10.50 0.82 -16.94
N GLY A 75 -9.34 0.25 -16.64
CA GLY A 75 -8.57 0.52 -15.43
C GLY A 75 -7.08 0.26 -15.68
N TYR A 76 -6.31 0.33 -14.61
CA TYR A 76 -4.92 -0.10 -14.63
C TYR A 76 -4.87 -1.64 -14.62
N PRO A 77 -4.15 -2.31 -15.55
CA PRO A 77 -4.06 -3.78 -15.58
C PRO A 77 -3.70 -4.39 -14.22
N GLY A 78 -4.27 -5.54 -13.89
CA GLY A 78 -4.01 -6.24 -12.62
C GLY A 78 -4.67 -5.63 -11.38
N SER A 79 -5.15 -4.38 -11.45
CA SER A 79 -5.85 -3.70 -10.35
C SER A 79 -7.20 -4.34 -10.02
N THR A 80 -7.75 -4.01 -8.85
CA THR A 80 -9.13 -4.35 -8.48
C THR A 80 -9.99 -3.10 -8.46
N VAL A 81 -11.01 -3.07 -9.32
CA VAL A 81 -12.06 -2.06 -9.33
C VAL A 81 -13.11 -2.40 -8.28
N THR A 82 -13.52 -1.39 -7.52
CA THR A 82 -14.61 -1.44 -6.55
C THR A 82 -15.71 -0.49 -6.98
N LEU A 83 -16.94 -0.99 -7.07
CA LEU A 83 -18.12 -0.21 -7.42
C LEU A 83 -18.92 0.20 -6.18
N SER A 84 -19.30 1.46 -6.14
CA SER A 84 -20.32 2.01 -5.25
C SER A 84 -21.59 2.29 -6.05
N VAL A 85 -22.74 1.94 -5.50
CA VAL A 85 -24.04 2.02 -6.19
C VAL A 85 -25.07 2.67 -5.27
N SER A 86 -25.75 3.69 -5.77
CA SER A 86 -26.77 4.44 -5.02
C SER A 86 -27.82 3.52 -4.37
N GLY A 87 -28.04 3.68 -3.07
CA GLY A 87 -29.00 2.86 -2.31
C GLY A 87 -28.48 1.48 -1.89
N SER A 88 -27.19 1.17 -2.05
CA SER A 88 -26.60 -0.11 -1.67
C SER A 88 -25.31 0.06 -0.87
N SER A 89 -25.24 -0.61 0.29
CA SER A 89 -23.99 -0.74 1.07
C SER A 89 -23.07 -1.86 0.56
N ALA A 90 -23.60 -2.77 -0.27
CA ALA A 90 -22.85 -3.90 -0.81
C ALA A 90 -21.93 -3.46 -1.96
N GLN A 91 -20.63 -3.39 -1.68
CA GLN A 91 -19.60 -3.19 -2.70
C GLN A 91 -19.56 -4.38 -3.66
N GLN A 92 -19.39 -4.09 -4.96
CA GLN A 92 -19.11 -5.09 -5.98
C GLN A 92 -17.68 -4.88 -6.49
N THR A 93 -16.95 -5.95 -6.80
CA THR A 93 -15.56 -5.86 -7.26
C THR A 93 -15.32 -6.63 -8.55
N ALA A 94 -14.34 -6.17 -9.32
CA ALA A 94 -13.84 -6.85 -10.51
C ALA A 94 -12.34 -6.64 -10.65
N ARG A 95 -11.62 -7.63 -11.20
CA ARG A 95 -10.22 -7.45 -11.61
C ARG A 95 -10.15 -6.82 -12.99
N VAL A 96 -9.14 -5.99 -13.20
CA VAL A 96 -8.78 -5.47 -14.52
C VAL A 96 -7.87 -6.46 -15.23
N GLY A 97 -8.24 -6.84 -16.45
CA GLY A 97 -7.47 -7.71 -17.32
C GLY A 97 -6.16 -7.08 -17.79
N ALA A 98 -5.30 -7.90 -18.39
CA ALA A 98 -4.03 -7.44 -18.98
C ALA A 98 -4.24 -6.44 -20.14
N ASP A 99 -5.42 -6.47 -20.78
CA ASP A 99 -5.87 -5.53 -21.80
C ASP A 99 -6.41 -4.19 -21.23
N GLY A 100 -6.36 -4.02 -19.90
CA GLY A 100 -6.85 -2.83 -19.21
C GLY A 100 -8.38 -2.76 -19.10
N ARG A 101 -9.12 -3.82 -19.47
CA ARG A 101 -10.60 -3.85 -19.39
C ARG A 101 -11.09 -4.59 -18.16
N TRP A 102 -12.29 -4.25 -17.70
CA TRP A 102 -12.96 -4.95 -16.61
C TRP A 102 -14.48 -5.00 -16.83
N VAL A 103 -15.13 -6.01 -16.26
CA VAL A 103 -16.58 -6.20 -16.26
C VAL A 103 -17.01 -6.61 -14.85
N ALA A 104 -18.08 -6.02 -14.33
CA ALA A 104 -18.62 -6.32 -13.01
C ALA A 104 -20.15 -6.49 -13.05
N ALA A 105 -20.67 -7.41 -12.26
CA ALA A 105 -22.10 -7.51 -12.00
C ALA A 105 -22.53 -6.51 -10.92
N LEU A 106 -23.70 -5.91 -11.09
CA LEU A 106 -24.39 -5.07 -10.12
C LEU A 106 -25.20 -5.91 -9.11
N GLY A 107 -24.82 -7.17 -8.86
CA GLY A 107 -25.50 -8.08 -7.95
C GLY A 107 -26.98 -8.35 -8.30
N THR A 108 -27.75 -8.81 -7.32
CA THR A 108 -29.20 -8.98 -7.44
C THR A 108 -29.93 -7.70 -7.06
N ARG A 109 -30.39 -6.94 -8.06
CA ARG A 109 -31.17 -5.71 -7.89
C ARG A 109 -32.42 -5.76 -8.77
N ALA A 110 -33.44 -5.01 -8.36
CA ALA A 110 -34.66 -4.79 -9.15
C ALA A 110 -34.41 -3.74 -10.25
N ASP A 111 -35.36 -3.65 -11.17
CA ASP A 111 -35.30 -2.72 -12.29
C ASP A 111 -35.36 -1.26 -11.83
N GLY A 112 -34.65 -0.38 -12.53
CA GLY A 112 -34.60 1.03 -12.18
C GLY A 112 -33.30 1.71 -12.57
N ARG A 113 -33.23 3.01 -12.24
CA ARG A 113 -32.09 3.87 -12.56
C ARG A 113 -31.20 4.05 -11.34
N PHE A 114 -29.93 3.68 -11.46
CA PHE A 114 -28.93 3.72 -10.40
C PHE A 114 -27.78 4.65 -10.78
N THR A 115 -27.21 5.34 -9.79
CA THR A 115 -25.94 6.07 -9.96
C THR A 115 -24.81 5.17 -9.47
N VAL A 116 -23.83 4.94 -10.34
CA VAL A 116 -22.67 4.08 -10.08
C VAL A 116 -21.38 4.91 -10.16
N THR A 117 -20.48 4.71 -9.21
CA THR A 117 -19.10 5.20 -9.27
C THR A 117 -18.13 4.04 -9.10
N ALA A 118 -16.95 4.16 -9.69
CA ALA A 118 -15.89 3.17 -9.62
C ALA A 118 -14.61 3.79 -9.04
N SER A 119 -13.96 3.12 -8.08
CA SER A 119 -12.57 3.38 -7.71
C SER A 119 -11.73 2.14 -7.99
N GLN A 120 -10.42 2.28 -8.10
CA GLN A 120 -9.53 1.13 -8.24
C GLN A 120 -8.42 1.14 -7.21
N THR A 121 -8.03 -0.06 -6.77
CA THR A 121 -6.89 -0.31 -5.89
C THR A 121 -5.84 -1.03 -6.72
N ALA A 122 -4.63 -0.48 -6.79
CA ALA A 122 -3.55 -1.06 -7.56
C ALA A 122 -3.14 -2.43 -6.99
N SER A 123 -2.57 -3.29 -7.83
CA SER A 123 -1.90 -4.49 -7.32
C SER A 123 -0.55 -4.11 -6.72
N THR A 124 -0.22 -4.66 -5.55
CA THR A 124 1.14 -4.56 -5.00
C THR A 124 2.18 -5.27 -5.84
N ALA A 125 1.77 -6.22 -6.70
CA ALA A 125 2.67 -6.89 -7.64
C ALA A 125 3.28 -5.91 -8.66
N ASP A 126 2.59 -4.82 -8.99
CA ASP A 126 3.00 -3.85 -10.01
C ASP A 126 3.76 -2.64 -9.42
N GLY A 127 4.30 -2.77 -8.21
CA GLY A 127 5.14 -1.74 -7.57
C GLY A 127 4.42 -0.73 -6.67
N TYR A 128 3.10 -0.85 -6.49
CA TYR A 128 2.30 0.10 -5.71
C TYR A 128 2.17 -0.28 -4.23
N ARG A 129 1.93 0.72 -3.38
CA ARG A 129 1.46 0.52 -1.99
C ARG A 129 0.11 -0.19 -1.93
N SER A 130 -0.08 -1.01 -0.90
CA SER A 130 -1.26 -1.88 -0.72
C SER A 130 -2.57 -1.16 -0.40
N ASP A 131 -2.49 0.05 0.14
CA ASP A 131 -3.60 0.91 0.51
C ASP A 131 -3.92 1.98 -0.56
N LEU A 132 -3.10 2.09 -1.61
CA LEU A 132 -3.27 3.12 -2.64
C LEU A 132 -4.53 2.88 -3.47
N ARG A 133 -5.47 3.81 -3.31
CA ARG A 133 -6.74 3.83 -4.04
C ARG A 133 -6.84 5.09 -4.89
N SER A 134 -7.42 4.95 -6.07
CA SER A 134 -7.77 6.10 -6.88
C SER A 134 -8.89 6.90 -6.21
N ALA A 135 -9.04 8.16 -6.62
CA ALA A 135 -10.32 8.84 -6.46
C ALA A 135 -11.45 8.05 -7.17
N ALA A 136 -12.70 8.35 -6.83
CA ALA A 136 -13.85 7.80 -7.56
C ALA A 136 -13.91 8.38 -8.98
N SER A 137 -14.42 7.57 -9.93
CA SER A 137 -14.82 8.01 -11.25
C SER A 137 -15.91 9.08 -11.16
N ALA A 138 -16.13 9.80 -12.27
CA ALA A 138 -17.39 10.53 -12.44
C ALA A 138 -18.59 9.56 -12.26
N PRO A 139 -19.70 10.01 -11.66
CA PRO A 139 -20.89 9.20 -11.50
C PRO A 139 -21.57 8.92 -12.85
N VAL A 140 -21.83 7.65 -13.12
CA VAL A 140 -22.53 7.20 -14.34
C VAL A 140 -23.92 6.73 -13.97
N THR A 141 -24.93 7.17 -14.74
CA THR A 141 -26.27 6.58 -14.68
C THR A 141 -26.24 5.20 -15.34
N VAL A 142 -26.75 4.18 -14.66
CA VAL A 142 -27.02 2.86 -15.23
C VAL A 142 -28.49 2.54 -15.04
N THR A 143 -29.18 2.17 -16.14
CA THR A 143 -30.53 1.61 -16.07
C THR A 143 -30.42 0.10 -16.01
N VAL A 144 -30.86 -0.50 -14.89
CA VAL A 144 -30.99 -1.95 -14.77
C VAL A 144 -32.40 -2.32 -15.22
N ASP A 145 -32.47 -3.33 -16.10
CA ASP A 145 -33.71 -3.88 -16.63
C ASP A 145 -33.57 -5.38 -16.80
N ARG A 146 -34.41 -6.13 -16.10
CA ARG A 146 -34.46 -7.60 -16.03
C ARG A 146 -35.85 -8.12 -16.36
N THR A 147 -36.78 -7.24 -16.71
CA THR A 147 -38.14 -7.62 -17.06
C THR A 147 -38.12 -8.15 -18.49
N ALA A 148 -38.34 -9.46 -18.62
CA ALA A 148 -38.44 -10.08 -19.93
C ALA A 148 -39.60 -9.47 -20.74
N PRO A 149 -39.39 -9.13 -22.03
CA PRO A 149 -40.44 -8.61 -22.88
C PRO A 149 -41.57 -9.63 -23.05
N ALA A 150 -42.77 -9.16 -23.33
CA ALA A 150 -43.93 -10.03 -23.57
C ALA A 150 -43.66 -11.01 -24.73
N ALA A 151 -44.36 -12.15 -24.77
CA ALA A 151 -44.24 -13.06 -25.92
C ALA A 151 -44.76 -12.37 -27.21
N PRO A 152 -44.00 -12.38 -28.32
CA PRO A 152 -44.45 -11.76 -29.56
C PRO A 152 -45.63 -12.54 -30.15
N ARG A 153 -46.45 -11.89 -30.96
CA ARG A 153 -47.59 -12.52 -31.64
C ARG A 153 -47.36 -12.54 -33.14
N ILE A 154 -47.41 -13.72 -33.75
CA ILE A 154 -47.46 -13.85 -35.21
C ILE A 154 -48.89 -13.49 -35.67
N THR A 155 -49.02 -12.58 -36.63
CA THR A 155 -50.29 -12.19 -37.29
C THR A 155 -50.37 -12.69 -38.72
N THR A 156 -49.25 -13.07 -39.32
CA THR A 156 -49.17 -13.60 -40.69
C THR A 156 -47.95 -14.51 -40.78
N PRO A 157 -48.04 -15.71 -41.37
CA PRO A 157 -49.25 -16.36 -41.88
C PRO A 157 -50.26 -16.73 -40.79
N ASP A 158 -51.50 -17.07 -41.19
CA ASP A 158 -52.56 -17.59 -40.32
C ASP A 158 -52.38 -19.10 -40.04
N ASP A 159 -53.01 -19.61 -38.97
CA ASP A 159 -52.98 -21.04 -38.64
C ASP A 159 -53.69 -21.88 -39.72
N GLY A 160 -53.01 -22.90 -40.21
CA GLY A 160 -53.42 -23.72 -41.35
C GLY A 160 -53.05 -23.18 -42.73
N GLN A 161 -52.47 -21.97 -42.84
CA GLN A 161 -52.17 -21.35 -44.13
C GLN A 161 -51.14 -22.16 -44.95
N ARG A 162 -51.29 -22.10 -46.28
CA ARG A 162 -50.37 -22.71 -47.25
C ARG A 162 -49.33 -21.68 -47.69
N ILE A 163 -48.05 -22.02 -47.62
CA ILE A 163 -46.93 -21.10 -47.93
C ILE A 163 -45.93 -21.75 -48.91
N GLY A 164 -45.05 -20.94 -49.51
CA GLY A 164 -44.05 -21.42 -50.47
C GLY A 164 -42.76 -21.93 -49.82
N THR A 165 -41.99 -22.76 -50.54
CA THR A 165 -40.68 -23.29 -50.09
C THR A 165 -39.58 -22.23 -49.99
N ARG A 166 -39.77 -21.04 -50.57
CA ARG A 166 -38.86 -19.88 -50.48
C ARG A 166 -39.68 -18.60 -50.35
N GLY A 167 -39.19 -17.65 -49.56
CA GLY A 167 -39.68 -16.27 -49.54
C GLY A 167 -41.11 -16.10 -49.03
N THR A 168 -41.38 -16.53 -47.80
CA THR A 168 -42.63 -16.19 -47.09
C THR A 168 -42.38 -15.00 -46.17
N THR A 169 -43.28 -14.02 -46.18
CA THR A 169 -43.28 -12.94 -45.18
C THR A 169 -43.98 -13.42 -43.92
N VAL A 170 -43.29 -13.32 -42.79
CA VAL A 170 -43.85 -13.53 -41.45
C VAL A 170 -43.95 -12.16 -40.79
N ALA A 171 -45.14 -11.80 -40.31
CA ALA A 171 -45.40 -10.52 -39.66
C ALA A 171 -46.12 -10.72 -38.34
N GLY A 172 -46.06 -9.71 -37.47
CA GLY A 172 -46.61 -9.80 -36.14
C GLY A 172 -46.48 -8.52 -35.32
N THR A 173 -46.81 -8.65 -34.03
CA THR A 173 -46.55 -7.61 -33.02
C THR A 173 -45.54 -8.07 -31.98
N GLY A 174 -44.84 -7.12 -31.39
CA GLY A 174 -43.77 -7.33 -30.42
C GLY A 174 -43.54 -6.09 -29.58
N GLU A 175 -42.45 -6.06 -28.83
CA GLU A 175 -42.09 -4.90 -28.01
C GLU A 175 -41.22 -3.92 -28.82
N PRO A 176 -41.57 -2.63 -28.93
CA PRO A 176 -40.81 -1.66 -29.71
C PRO A 176 -39.31 -1.65 -29.41
N GLY A 177 -38.46 -1.74 -30.44
CA GLY A 177 -37.01 -1.78 -30.31
C GLY A 177 -36.42 -3.14 -29.89
N ALA A 178 -37.23 -4.10 -29.46
CA ALA A 178 -36.79 -5.48 -29.24
C ALA A 178 -36.47 -6.17 -30.59
N ARG A 179 -35.60 -7.18 -30.57
CA ARG A 179 -35.29 -8.02 -31.73
C ARG A 179 -36.06 -9.32 -31.67
N VAL A 180 -37.00 -9.49 -32.60
CA VAL A 180 -37.72 -10.74 -32.86
C VAL A 180 -36.84 -11.70 -33.67
N THR A 181 -36.88 -12.98 -33.32
CA THR A 181 -36.39 -14.10 -34.12
C THR A 181 -37.53 -15.07 -34.36
N VAL A 182 -37.77 -15.41 -35.62
CA VAL A 182 -38.78 -16.39 -36.07
C VAL A 182 -38.11 -17.73 -36.31
N TYR A 183 -38.77 -18.80 -35.87
CA TYR A 183 -38.34 -20.19 -36.01
C TYR A 183 -39.36 -21.00 -36.81
N VAL A 184 -38.87 -21.96 -37.59
CA VAL A 184 -39.66 -23.05 -38.18
C VAL A 184 -39.14 -24.36 -37.58
N ASP A 185 -40.01 -25.12 -36.92
CA ASP A 185 -39.66 -26.38 -36.23
C ASP A 185 -38.41 -26.25 -35.33
N ARG A 186 -38.30 -25.11 -34.63
CA ARG A 186 -37.18 -24.70 -33.75
C ARG A 186 -35.88 -24.28 -34.47
N ALA A 187 -35.80 -24.29 -35.80
CA ALA A 187 -34.69 -23.70 -36.54
C ALA A 187 -34.96 -22.21 -36.86
N PRO A 188 -34.05 -21.27 -36.56
CA PRO A 188 -34.26 -19.84 -36.84
C PRO A 188 -34.23 -19.57 -38.35
N VAL A 189 -35.20 -18.80 -38.86
CA VAL A 189 -35.39 -18.53 -40.31
C VAL A 189 -35.34 -17.06 -40.71
N CYS A 190 -35.72 -16.14 -39.81
CA CYS A 190 -35.49 -14.70 -39.98
C CYS A 190 -35.51 -13.98 -38.63
N GLY A 191 -34.99 -12.74 -38.59
CA GLY A 191 -35.07 -11.90 -37.40
C GLY A 191 -34.98 -10.41 -37.73
N VAL A 192 -35.69 -9.59 -36.97
CA VAL A 192 -35.97 -8.18 -37.26
C VAL A 192 -36.15 -7.39 -35.96
N VAL A 193 -35.90 -6.08 -35.99
CA VAL A 193 -36.19 -5.17 -34.87
C VAL A 193 -37.64 -4.68 -35.00
N VAL A 194 -38.40 -4.70 -33.91
CA VAL A 194 -39.80 -4.23 -33.87
C VAL A 194 -39.83 -2.71 -34.00
N GLY A 195 -40.74 -2.20 -34.83
CA GLY A 195 -40.96 -0.76 -35.02
C GLY A 195 -41.51 -0.06 -33.78
N SER A 196 -41.48 1.28 -33.80
CA SER A 196 -42.08 2.12 -32.74
C SER A 196 -43.61 1.97 -32.63
N ASP A 197 -44.24 1.43 -33.66
CA ASP A 197 -45.66 1.06 -33.76
C ASP A 197 -45.98 -0.34 -33.19
N ALA A 198 -44.99 -0.99 -32.57
CA ALA A 198 -45.06 -2.36 -32.05
C ALA A 198 -45.26 -3.45 -33.14
N ALA A 199 -45.14 -3.11 -34.43
CA ALA A 199 -45.25 -4.05 -35.54
C ALA A 199 -43.88 -4.54 -36.01
N TRP A 200 -43.85 -5.74 -36.60
CA TRP A 200 -42.65 -6.29 -37.23
C TRP A 200 -43.00 -7.18 -38.43
N SER A 201 -42.05 -7.31 -39.36
CA SER A 201 -42.14 -8.16 -40.54
C SER A 201 -40.76 -8.65 -40.96
N CYS A 202 -40.59 -9.95 -41.17
CA CYS A 202 -39.36 -10.51 -41.75
C CYS A 202 -39.65 -11.56 -42.82
N SER A 203 -38.77 -11.63 -43.82
CA SER A 203 -38.89 -12.57 -44.93
C SER A 203 -38.02 -13.80 -44.71
N THR A 204 -38.57 -14.99 -44.93
CA THR A 204 -37.83 -16.26 -44.89
C THR A 204 -37.00 -16.53 -46.16
N THR A 205 -36.80 -15.54 -47.04
CA THR A 205 -36.12 -15.74 -48.34
C THR A 205 -34.70 -16.33 -48.21
N GLY A 206 -34.00 -16.07 -47.10
CA GLY A 206 -32.69 -16.67 -46.81
C GLY A 206 -32.72 -18.15 -46.38
N SER A 207 -33.90 -18.75 -46.18
CA SER A 207 -34.09 -20.14 -45.74
C SER A 207 -34.99 -20.89 -46.72
N THR A 208 -34.53 -22.03 -47.23
CA THR A 208 -35.40 -22.92 -48.01
C THR A 208 -36.17 -23.82 -47.05
N LEU A 209 -37.49 -23.67 -47.00
CA LEU A 209 -38.37 -24.52 -46.19
C LEU A 209 -38.65 -25.83 -46.93
N ARG A 210 -38.65 -26.95 -46.22
CA ARG A 210 -39.02 -28.26 -46.77
C ARG A 210 -40.53 -28.28 -47.06
N ALA A 211 -40.98 -29.08 -48.02
CA ALA A 211 -42.41 -29.32 -48.21
C ALA A 211 -42.97 -30.21 -47.08
N GLY A 212 -44.13 -29.84 -46.52
CA GLY A 212 -44.71 -30.53 -45.38
C GLY A 212 -45.53 -29.63 -44.47
N GLY A 213 -45.99 -30.18 -43.34
CA GLY A 213 -46.57 -29.41 -42.24
C GLY A 213 -45.47 -28.96 -41.28
N HIS A 214 -45.50 -27.69 -40.87
CA HIS A 214 -44.48 -27.04 -40.06
C HIS A 214 -45.09 -26.16 -38.98
N GLN A 215 -44.36 -25.90 -37.90
CA GLN A 215 -44.75 -24.95 -36.84
C GLN A 215 -43.84 -23.72 -36.85
N LEU A 216 -44.47 -22.55 -37.01
CA LEU A 216 -43.85 -21.24 -36.83
C LEU A 216 -44.00 -20.79 -35.37
N THR A 217 -42.89 -20.36 -34.77
CA THR A 217 -42.88 -19.67 -33.47
C THR A 217 -41.97 -18.45 -33.53
N ALA A 218 -42.12 -17.51 -32.61
CA ALA A 218 -41.26 -16.35 -32.47
C ALA A 218 -40.88 -16.11 -31.01
N THR A 219 -39.66 -15.61 -30.78
CA THR A 219 -39.19 -15.07 -29.49
C THR A 219 -38.62 -13.68 -29.74
N GLN A 220 -38.66 -12.79 -28.76
CA GLN A 220 -37.97 -11.51 -28.84
C GLN A 220 -37.02 -11.31 -27.65
N HIS A 221 -35.98 -10.51 -27.84
CA HIS A 221 -35.17 -9.98 -26.74
C HIS A 221 -35.08 -8.46 -26.81
N ASP A 222 -35.09 -7.83 -25.64
CA ASP A 222 -35.00 -6.38 -25.48
C ASP A 222 -33.56 -5.85 -25.64
N VAL A 223 -33.37 -4.55 -25.39
CA VAL A 223 -32.06 -3.88 -25.43
C VAL A 223 -31.17 -4.25 -24.24
N ALA A 224 -31.75 -4.65 -23.10
CA ALA A 224 -31.03 -5.07 -21.89
C ALA A 224 -30.51 -6.52 -21.96
N GLY A 225 -31.04 -7.32 -22.90
CA GLY A 225 -30.70 -8.72 -23.16
C GLY A 225 -31.70 -9.74 -22.60
N ASN A 226 -32.87 -9.33 -22.10
CA ASN A 226 -33.86 -10.26 -21.55
C ASN A 226 -34.70 -10.89 -22.67
N TYR A 227 -35.01 -12.19 -22.55
CA TYR A 227 -35.72 -12.96 -23.57
C TYR A 227 -37.17 -13.23 -23.19
N SER A 228 -38.09 -13.04 -24.15
CA SER A 228 -39.50 -13.39 -24.01
C SER A 228 -39.71 -14.91 -23.92
N ARG A 229 -40.92 -15.30 -23.48
CA ARG A 229 -41.44 -16.64 -23.81
C ARG A 229 -41.68 -16.76 -25.33
N SER A 230 -41.74 -17.99 -25.83
CA SER A 230 -42.18 -18.25 -27.21
C SER A 230 -43.61 -17.76 -27.43
N SER A 231 -43.88 -17.27 -28.64
CA SER A 231 -45.23 -17.06 -29.17
C SER A 231 -46.06 -18.35 -29.11
N ALA A 232 -47.37 -18.22 -29.24
CA ALA A 232 -48.21 -19.32 -29.70
C ALA A 232 -47.69 -19.85 -31.05
N ALA A 233 -47.79 -21.15 -31.27
CA ALA A 233 -47.36 -21.79 -32.51
C ALA A 233 -48.42 -21.62 -33.61
N VAL A 234 -47.98 -21.22 -34.79
CA VAL A 234 -48.81 -21.15 -36.01
C VAL A 234 -48.42 -22.31 -36.92
N ARG A 235 -49.38 -23.18 -37.26
CA ARG A 235 -49.13 -24.31 -38.15
C ARG A 235 -49.29 -23.87 -39.59
N VAL A 236 -48.38 -24.28 -40.47
CA VAL A 236 -48.45 -23.97 -41.90
C VAL A 236 -48.14 -25.20 -42.74
N THR A 237 -48.64 -25.22 -43.98
CA THR A 237 -48.30 -26.26 -44.95
C THR A 237 -47.47 -25.67 -46.08
N VAL A 238 -46.18 -25.99 -46.11
CA VAL A 238 -45.25 -25.58 -47.17
C VAL A 238 -45.48 -26.43 -48.42
N ARG A 239 -45.64 -25.78 -49.59
CA ARG A 239 -45.73 -26.43 -50.90
C ARG A 239 -44.58 -26.01 -51.81
N SER A 240 -44.00 -26.98 -52.51
CA SER A 240 -43.14 -26.73 -53.67
C SER A 240 -43.99 -26.19 -54.82
N THR A 241 -43.75 -24.94 -55.20
CA THR A 241 -44.28 -24.38 -56.45
C THR A 241 -43.45 -24.89 -57.62
N THR A 242 -43.78 -26.09 -58.12
CA THR A 242 -43.28 -26.57 -59.41
C THR A 242 -44.15 -25.98 -60.50
N THR A 243 -43.66 -24.95 -61.19
CA THR A 243 -44.30 -24.46 -62.41
C THR A 243 -44.09 -25.51 -63.51
N ALA A 244 -45.12 -26.30 -63.82
CA ALA A 244 -45.06 -27.22 -64.95
C ALA A 244 -45.06 -26.41 -66.27
N PRO A 245 -44.20 -26.73 -67.24
CA PRO A 245 -44.23 -26.06 -68.54
C PRO A 245 -45.47 -26.49 -69.33
N THR A 246 -46.29 -25.53 -69.74
CA THR A 246 -47.45 -25.74 -70.61
C THR A 246 -46.99 -26.24 -71.97
N ALA A 247 -47.55 -27.36 -72.43
CA ALA A 247 -47.32 -27.88 -73.77
C ALA A 247 -48.06 -27.06 -74.84
N ALA A 248 -47.42 -26.84 -75.98
CA ALA A 248 -48.02 -26.35 -77.23
C ALA A 248 -47.44 -27.13 -78.43
N PRO A 249 -48.19 -27.33 -79.53
CA PRO A 249 -47.96 -28.44 -80.46
C PRO A 249 -47.02 -28.13 -81.65
N ALA A 250 -46.60 -29.21 -82.34
CA ALA A 250 -45.86 -29.17 -83.60
C ALA A 250 -46.73 -28.65 -84.78
N PRO A 251 -46.13 -28.23 -85.91
CA PRO A 251 -45.84 -29.20 -86.98
C PRO A 251 -44.61 -28.92 -87.88
N GLY A 252 -44.22 -29.91 -88.69
CA GLY A 252 -43.95 -29.68 -90.13
C GLY A 252 -42.50 -29.47 -90.62
N ALA A 253 -41.85 -30.57 -91.01
CA ALA A 253 -40.73 -30.76 -91.94
C ALA A 253 -40.15 -29.59 -92.79
N THR A 254 -38.80 -29.55 -92.93
CA THR A 254 -38.12 -29.57 -94.26
C THR A 254 -36.62 -29.94 -94.19
N ASP A 255 -36.24 -30.84 -95.10
CA ASP A 255 -34.96 -31.23 -95.72
C ASP A 255 -33.56 -30.73 -95.25
N THR A 256 -32.68 -31.73 -95.08
CA THR A 256 -31.19 -31.73 -95.16
C THR A 256 -30.67 -31.72 -96.63
N PRO A 257 -29.34 -31.65 -96.96
CA PRO A 257 -28.13 -31.81 -96.12
C PRO A 257 -26.95 -30.82 -96.33
N GLY A 258 -25.98 -30.82 -95.39
CA GLY A 258 -24.66 -30.18 -95.54
C GLY A 258 -23.74 -30.35 -94.32
N THR A 259 -22.82 -31.32 -94.37
CA THR A 259 -21.80 -31.70 -93.36
C THR A 259 -20.58 -30.74 -93.30
N PRO A 260 -19.56 -30.91 -92.41
CA PRO A 260 -19.47 -31.72 -91.18
C PRO A 260 -18.87 -31.00 -89.93
N GLY A 261 -19.12 -31.55 -88.73
CA GLY A 261 -18.40 -31.23 -87.49
C GLY A 261 -18.48 -32.37 -86.48
N THR A 262 -17.34 -32.90 -86.03
CA THR A 262 -17.22 -34.19 -85.32
C THR A 262 -17.36 -34.12 -83.79
N SER A 263 -17.87 -35.21 -83.20
CA SER A 263 -18.04 -35.54 -81.76
C SER A 263 -18.41 -37.02 -81.60
N PRO A 264 -18.61 -37.61 -80.39
CA PRO A 264 -18.08 -37.28 -79.06
C PRO A 264 -16.97 -38.31 -78.69
N PRO A 265 -17.11 -39.43 -77.92
CA PRO A 265 -18.03 -39.85 -76.81
C PRO A 265 -17.67 -39.17 -75.45
N GLY A 266 -17.96 -39.64 -74.22
CA GLY A 266 -18.58 -40.87 -73.66
C GLY A 266 -17.56 -41.87 -73.07
N SER A 267 -17.73 -42.55 -71.93
CA SER A 267 -18.89 -42.65 -71.01
C SER A 267 -18.48 -43.10 -69.58
N SER A 268 -19.44 -42.98 -68.66
CA SER A 268 -19.49 -43.41 -67.23
C SER A 268 -19.05 -44.84 -66.86
N ALA A 269 -18.54 -45.01 -65.61
CA ALA A 269 -18.72 -46.11 -64.62
C ALA A 269 -17.51 -46.15 -63.62
N THR A 270 -17.55 -46.51 -62.32
CA THR A 270 -18.60 -46.89 -61.34
C THR A 270 -18.12 -46.64 -59.88
N ALA A 271 -19.06 -46.48 -58.93
CA ALA A 271 -19.05 -46.82 -57.48
C ALA A 271 -17.75 -46.90 -56.61
N GLY A 272 -17.81 -46.33 -55.39
CA GLY A 272 -16.95 -46.75 -54.25
C GLY A 272 -16.65 -45.71 -53.14
N THR A 273 -17.53 -45.56 -52.15
CA THR A 273 -17.27 -44.90 -50.83
C THR A 273 -16.71 -45.96 -49.83
N PRO A 274 -16.08 -45.66 -48.66
CA PRO A 274 -16.10 -44.40 -47.89
C PRO A 274 -14.81 -43.93 -47.16
N GLY A 275 -14.80 -42.69 -46.64
CA GLY A 275 -13.82 -42.19 -45.66
C GLY A 275 -13.86 -40.66 -45.41
N THR A 276 -13.74 -40.20 -44.16
CA THR A 276 -13.86 -38.79 -43.71
C THR A 276 -12.58 -38.31 -42.99
N THR A 277 -12.25 -37.02 -42.80
CA THR A 277 -12.93 -35.70 -42.93
C THR A 277 -12.14 -34.77 -43.89
N GLY A 278 -12.21 -33.42 -43.97
CA GLY A 278 -12.90 -32.30 -43.29
C GLY A 278 -12.26 -30.94 -43.73
N HIS A 279 -13.02 -29.82 -43.68
CA HIS A 279 -12.65 -28.37 -43.76
C HIS A 279 -11.26 -27.97 -44.34
N GLY A 280 -11.08 -27.11 -45.36
CA GLY A 280 -11.82 -25.89 -45.77
C GLY A 280 -11.31 -24.65 -45.01
N GLY A 281 -10.88 -23.52 -45.60
CA GLY A 281 -10.61 -23.16 -47.01
C GLY A 281 -10.48 -21.62 -47.19
N THR A 282 -9.66 -21.14 -48.15
CA THR A 282 -9.63 -19.76 -48.74
C THR A 282 -9.38 -18.53 -47.82
N GLY A 283 -8.78 -17.41 -48.26
CA GLY A 283 -8.12 -17.07 -49.53
C GLY A 283 -8.29 -15.60 -49.98
N ASN A 284 -7.16 -14.86 -50.09
CA ASN A 284 -6.95 -13.64 -50.93
C ASN A 284 -7.73 -12.32 -50.54
N SER A 285 -7.32 -11.08 -50.87
CA SER A 285 -6.39 -10.58 -51.92
C SER A 285 -5.81 -9.16 -51.66
N THR A 286 -4.58 -8.88 -52.16
CA THR A 286 -4.07 -7.63 -52.85
C THR A 286 -4.09 -6.24 -52.17
N HIS A 287 -3.15 -5.27 -52.34
CA HIS A 287 -1.78 -5.11 -52.93
C HIS A 287 -1.31 -3.61 -52.67
N PRO A 288 -0.27 -3.00 -53.29
CA PRO A 288 1.20 -3.23 -53.30
C PRO A 288 2.10 -2.01 -52.84
N GLY A 289 3.41 -2.26 -52.68
CA GLY A 289 4.51 -1.30 -52.95
C GLY A 289 5.16 -0.59 -51.74
N GLY A 290 6.50 -0.47 -51.63
CA GLY A 290 7.61 -1.05 -52.42
C GLY A 290 9.00 -0.61 -51.87
N ASP A 291 10.02 -1.44 -52.11
CA ASP A 291 11.49 -1.22 -52.13
C ASP A 291 12.19 -0.53 -50.91
N GLY A 292 13.43 -0.85 -50.53
CA GLY A 292 14.44 -1.80 -51.03
C GLY A 292 15.86 -1.27 -50.71
N GLY A 293 16.80 -2.12 -50.24
CA GLY A 293 18.18 -1.68 -49.97
C GLY A 293 18.97 -2.57 -49.01
N ASP A 294 19.83 -3.43 -49.57
CA ASP A 294 20.85 -4.19 -48.84
C ASP A 294 22.09 -3.35 -48.54
N ASP A 295 22.89 -3.75 -47.53
CA ASP A 295 24.36 -3.76 -47.69
C ASP A 295 25.04 -4.69 -46.66
N SER A 296 26.22 -5.22 -47.02
CA SER A 296 26.93 -6.29 -46.30
C SER A 296 28.35 -5.90 -45.83
N ALA A 297 28.93 -6.75 -44.97
CA ALA A 297 30.32 -6.73 -44.45
C ALA A 297 30.62 -5.66 -43.37
N ALA A 298 31.46 -5.90 -42.35
CA ALA A 298 32.66 -6.73 -42.33
C ALA A 298 33.02 -7.27 -40.93
N VAL A 299 33.81 -8.36 -40.91
CA VAL A 299 34.42 -8.91 -39.69
C VAL A 299 35.69 -8.14 -39.33
N GLY A 300 35.78 -7.64 -38.09
CA GLY A 300 36.97 -7.00 -37.55
C GLY A 300 37.28 -7.52 -36.15
N ASN A 301 38.21 -8.48 -36.04
CA ASN A 301 38.59 -9.10 -34.77
C ASN A 301 39.69 -8.27 -34.08
N GLY A 302 39.43 -7.79 -32.86
CA GLY A 302 40.35 -6.93 -32.10
C GLY A 302 40.28 -7.23 -30.60
N ASN A 303 41.21 -8.06 -30.12
CA ASN A 303 41.26 -8.48 -28.71
C ASN A 303 41.88 -7.38 -27.83
N GLY A 304 41.15 -6.92 -26.81
CA GLY A 304 41.58 -5.87 -25.88
C GLY A 304 40.99 -6.09 -24.49
N SER A 305 41.77 -6.73 -23.62
CA SER A 305 41.35 -7.08 -22.25
C SER A 305 41.23 -5.86 -21.34
N SER A 306 40.06 -5.64 -20.75
CA SER A 306 39.94 -4.98 -19.45
C SER A 306 38.78 -5.57 -18.63
N ASN A 307 39.04 -5.84 -17.36
CA ASN A 307 38.16 -6.58 -16.47
C ASN A 307 36.99 -5.70 -16.00
N GLY A 308 35.76 -6.07 -16.34
CA GLY A 308 34.55 -5.31 -15.98
C GLY A 308 33.36 -6.22 -15.68
N THR A 309 32.82 -6.15 -14.47
CA THR A 309 31.65 -6.92 -14.03
C THR A 309 30.39 -6.46 -14.76
N GLY A 310 29.99 -7.22 -15.77
CA GLY A 310 28.83 -6.90 -16.60
C GLY A 310 27.49 -7.14 -15.90
N THR A 311 26.65 -6.10 -15.90
CA THR A 311 25.19 -6.24 -15.76
C THR A 311 24.61 -6.91 -17.00
N GLY A 312 23.75 -7.92 -16.84
CA GLY A 312 23.08 -8.61 -17.93
C GLY A 312 21.55 -8.45 -17.87
N ASN A 313 21.01 -7.50 -18.64
CA ASN A 313 19.59 -7.46 -18.97
C ASN A 313 19.34 -8.31 -20.23
N THR A 314 18.48 -9.32 -20.14
CA THR A 314 17.85 -9.96 -21.31
C THR A 314 16.38 -10.28 -21.02
N PRO A 315 15.43 -9.86 -21.88
CA PRO A 315 14.03 -10.22 -21.73
C PRO A 315 13.75 -11.60 -22.34
N ALA A 316 12.97 -12.44 -21.66
CA ALA A 316 12.47 -13.69 -22.21
C ALA A 316 11.08 -14.01 -21.63
N GLY A 317 10.17 -14.51 -22.48
CA GLY A 317 8.86 -14.97 -22.08
C GLY A 317 8.78 -16.48 -21.89
N VAL A 318 7.73 -16.91 -21.17
CA VAL A 318 7.11 -18.24 -21.18
C VAL A 318 8.01 -19.46 -20.90
N GLY A 319 8.07 -19.83 -19.60
CA GLY A 319 7.75 -21.19 -19.18
C GLY A 319 8.89 -22.21 -19.00
N SER A 320 9.20 -22.53 -17.73
CA SER A 320 9.28 -23.93 -17.25
C SER A 320 9.38 -24.03 -15.72
N ALA A 321 9.08 -25.22 -15.19
CA ALA A 321 8.94 -25.49 -13.76
C ALA A 321 10.26 -25.33 -12.98
N GLY A 322 10.18 -24.62 -11.85
CA GLY A 322 11.29 -24.38 -10.94
C GLY A 322 10.87 -23.44 -9.83
N GLY A 323 10.03 -23.91 -8.91
CA GLY A 323 9.39 -23.08 -7.88
C GLY A 323 10.34 -22.60 -6.78
N HIS A 324 11.19 -21.61 -7.08
CA HIS A 324 11.72 -20.73 -6.06
C HIS A 324 10.78 -19.53 -5.93
N PRO A 325 10.24 -19.21 -4.74
CA PRO A 325 9.47 -17.99 -4.56
C PRO A 325 10.36 -16.78 -4.85
N ASP A 326 9.91 -15.92 -5.76
CA ASP A 326 10.53 -14.63 -6.03
C ASP A 326 10.03 -13.63 -4.97
N TRP A 327 10.94 -13.21 -4.10
CA TRP A 327 10.68 -12.27 -3.02
C TRP A 327 10.99 -10.82 -3.42
N SER A 328 11.17 -10.50 -4.71
CA SER A 328 11.58 -9.16 -5.18
C SER A 328 10.45 -8.12 -5.33
N GLY A 329 9.18 -8.50 -5.11
CA GLY A 329 8.05 -7.54 -5.08
C GLY A 329 8.14 -6.54 -3.91
N PRO A 330 7.31 -5.48 -3.85
CA PRO A 330 7.42 -4.42 -2.82
C PRO A 330 7.27 -4.87 -1.36
N ALA A 331 6.57 -5.98 -1.11
CA ALA A 331 6.54 -6.63 0.20
C ALA A 331 7.92 -7.20 0.62
N GLY A 332 8.89 -7.19 -0.29
CA GLY A 332 10.20 -7.79 -0.25
C GLY A 332 11.36 -6.88 -0.71
N ASP A 333 11.14 -5.57 -0.90
CA ASP A 333 12.28 -4.65 -1.07
C ASP A 333 12.99 -4.43 0.27
N TRP A 334 13.90 -5.36 0.56
CA TRP A 334 14.84 -5.33 1.67
C TRP A 334 15.89 -4.21 1.55
N THR A 335 15.92 -3.43 0.46
CA THR A 335 16.90 -2.37 0.19
C THR A 335 16.33 -0.95 0.27
N ALA A 336 15.01 -0.78 0.17
CA ALA A 336 14.35 0.51 0.35
C ALA A 336 14.66 1.13 1.73
N ALA A 337 15.13 2.37 1.74
CA ALA A 337 15.32 3.14 2.98
C ALA A 337 13.95 3.42 3.64
N THR A 338 13.90 3.32 4.98
CA THR A 338 12.73 3.72 5.76
C THR A 338 12.76 5.22 6.07
N THR A 339 11.65 5.78 6.53
CA THR A 339 11.60 7.14 7.10
C THR A 339 12.53 7.29 8.30
N TYR A 340 12.74 6.21 9.06
CA TYR A 340 13.69 6.15 10.18
C TYR A 340 15.10 6.61 9.76
N ASP A 341 15.56 6.15 8.61
CA ASP A 341 16.91 6.33 8.08
C ASP A 341 17.24 7.80 7.69
N ARG A 342 16.23 8.55 7.23
CA ARG A 342 16.43 9.87 6.58
C ARG A 342 16.29 11.08 7.52
N THR A 343 16.04 10.85 8.81
CA THR A 343 15.59 11.90 9.74
C THR A 343 16.68 12.36 10.70
N VAL A 344 17.70 11.53 10.94
CA VAL A 344 18.90 11.92 11.68
C VAL A 344 19.88 12.60 10.71
N PRO A 345 20.34 13.83 11.00
CA PRO A 345 21.36 14.48 10.18
C PRO A 345 22.73 13.83 10.42
N THR A 346 23.57 13.80 9.40
CA THR A 346 25.00 13.46 9.56
C THR A 346 25.72 14.51 10.40
N ILE A 347 26.85 14.14 11.02
CA ILE A 347 27.68 15.07 11.82
C ILE A 347 28.05 16.33 11.04
N GLN A 348 28.36 16.20 9.74
CA GLN A 348 28.68 17.33 8.86
C GLN A 348 27.48 18.25 8.62
N ALA A 349 26.28 17.69 8.46
CA ALA A 349 25.06 18.48 8.25
C ALA A 349 24.55 19.15 9.54
N ALA A 350 24.83 18.57 10.71
CA ALA A 350 24.41 19.12 11.99
C ALA A 350 25.32 20.25 12.51
N PHE A 351 26.60 20.29 12.13
CA PHE A 351 27.54 21.24 12.71
C PHE A 351 27.41 22.64 12.11
N SER A 352 26.78 23.55 12.85
CA SER A 352 26.73 24.98 12.55
C SER A 352 26.79 25.82 13.82
N TRP A 353 27.24 27.09 13.71
CA TRP A 353 27.19 28.03 14.84
C TRP A 353 25.78 28.22 15.39
N ARG A 354 24.76 28.19 14.52
CA ARG A 354 23.35 28.20 14.91
C ARG A 354 22.99 26.97 15.75
N THR A 355 23.44 25.78 15.35
CA THR A 355 23.22 24.54 16.13
C THR A 355 23.86 24.62 17.50
N VAL A 356 25.09 25.15 17.61
CA VAL A 356 25.80 25.31 18.90
C VAL A 356 25.06 26.28 19.83
N LEU A 357 24.58 27.42 19.31
CA LEU A 357 23.77 28.38 20.07
C LEU A 357 22.42 27.79 20.53
N ILE A 358 21.73 27.04 19.67
CA ILE A 358 20.47 26.37 20.04
C ILE A 358 20.74 25.27 21.07
N ALA A 359 21.75 24.42 20.87
CA ALA A 359 22.12 23.35 21.79
C ALA A 359 22.50 23.86 23.20
N THR A 360 23.24 24.96 23.28
CA THR A 360 23.58 25.60 24.56
C THR A 360 22.36 26.24 25.23
N ALA A 361 21.49 26.93 24.47
CA ALA A 361 20.25 27.48 24.99
C ALA A 361 19.28 26.39 25.49
N VAL A 362 19.13 25.29 24.76
CA VAL A 362 18.28 24.15 25.16
C VAL A 362 18.87 23.41 26.38
N ALA A 363 20.19 23.25 26.46
CA ALA A 363 20.84 22.69 27.65
C ALA A 363 20.64 23.56 28.91
N ALA A 364 20.77 24.89 28.79
CA ALA A 364 20.46 25.82 29.87
C ALA A 364 18.97 25.78 30.25
N GLY A 365 18.07 25.76 29.26
CA GLY A 365 16.63 25.63 29.45
C GLY A 365 16.23 24.33 30.16
N PHE A 366 16.82 23.20 29.78
CA PHE A 366 16.61 21.91 30.47
C PHE A 366 17.04 21.99 31.93
N LEU A 367 18.21 22.55 32.23
CA LEU A 367 18.70 22.68 33.60
C LEU A 367 17.78 23.56 34.46
N LEU A 368 17.34 24.70 33.93
CA LEU A 368 16.55 25.70 34.67
C LEU A 368 15.06 25.36 34.77
N LEU A 369 14.46 24.82 33.71
CA LEU A 369 13.00 24.65 33.59
C LEU A 369 12.53 23.20 33.78
N VAL A 370 13.43 22.21 33.70
CA VAL A 370 13.09 20.78 33.87
C VAL A 370 13.84 20.18 35.05
N ALA A 371 15.17 20.18 35.03
CA ALA A 371 15.98 19.50 36.04
C ALA A 371 15.88 20.16 37.42
N ALA A 372 16.06 21.48 37.55
CA ALA A 372 15.96 22.16 38.84
C ALA A 372 14.54 22.08 39.47
N PRO A 373 13.43 22.28 38.74
CA PRO A 373 12.09 22.06 39.26
C PRO A 373 11.83 20.62 39.70
N LEU A 374 12.21 19.62 38.91
CA LEU A 374 12.07 18.21 39.28
C LEU A 374 12.91 17.85 40.51
N ALA A 375 14.14 18.34 40.61
CA ALA A 375 15.01 18.14 41.78
C ALA A 375 14.42 18.77 43.06
N LEU A 376 13.75 19.92 42.92
CA LEU A 376 13.03 20.57 44.02
C LEU A 376 11.82 19.73 44.45
N VAL A 377 10.96 19.32 43.51
CA VAL A 377 9.82 18.43 43.80
C VAL A 377 10.30 17.12 44.46
N ALA A 378 11.39 16.53 43.97
CA ALA A 378 12.01 15.34 44.56
C ALA A 378 12.65 15.57 45.94
N ALA A 379 13.01 16.81 46.28
CA ALA A 379 13.43 17.19 47.63
C ALA A 379 12.23 17.33 48.58
N VAL A 380 11.11 17.92 48.13
CA VAL A 380 9.88 18.06 48.91
C VAL A 380 9.20 16.71 49.14
N ALA A 381 9.07 15.90 48.09
CA ALA A 381 8.38 14.60 48.13
C ALA A 381 9.13 13.52 48.94
N ARG A 382 10.44 13.72 49.21
CA ARG A 382 11.31 12.72 49.84
C ARG A 382 10.80 12.37 51.25
N GLY A 383 10.40 11.11 51.41
CA GLY A 383 9.83 10.60 52.66
C GLY A 383 8.34 10.89 52.89
N ARG A 384 7.73 11.81 52.12
CA ARG A 384 6.34 12.28 52.35
C ARG A 384 5.31 11.60 51.47
N LEU A 385 5.62 11.33 50.20
CA LEU A 385 4.67 10.72 49.27
C LEU A 385 4.76 9.18 49.27
N ARG A 386 3.59 8.52 49.35
CA ARG A 386 3.43 7.09 49.05
C ARG A 386 3.31 6.93 47.53
N SER A 387 3.89 5.87 46.96
CA SER A 387 3.81 5.62 45.51
C SER A 387 2.39 5.20 45.12
N PRO A 388 1.71 5.87 44.17
CA PRO A 388 0.33 5.57 43.81
C PRO A 388 0.17 4.17 43.18
N PHE A 389 1.18 3.72 42.42
CA PHE A 389 1.18 2.39 41.79
C PHE A 389 1.42 1.23 42.76
N ALA A 390 1.69 1.49 44.05
CA ALA A 390 1.77 0.42 45.05
C ALA A 390 0.42 -0.27 45.31
N ALA A 391 -0.70 0.38 44.99
CA ALA A 391 -2.05 -0.18 45.13
C ALA A 391 -2.53 -0.94 43.88
N LEU A 392 -2.12 -0.49 42.68
CA LEU A 392 -2.69 -0.97 41.40
C LEU A 392 -2.40 -2.45 41.06
N LEU A 393 -1.46 -3.09 41.76
CA LEU A 393 -1.10 -4.50 41.59
C LEU A 393 -1.54 -5.40 42.77
N GLY A 394 -2.48 -4.95 43.59
CA GLY A 394 -3.26 -5.83 44.48
C GLY A 394 -2.47 -6.61 45.54
N ARG A 395 -1.25 -6.20 45.91
CA ARG A 395 -0.45 -6.86 46.97
C ARG A 395 0.05 -5.88 48.01
N ASN A 396 -0.57 -5.96 49.20
CA ASN A 396 -0.32 -5.13 50.38
C ASN A 396 1.01 -5.47 51.10
N ARG A 397 2.09 -5.74 50.35
CA ARG A 397 3.42 -6.12 50.87
C ARG A 397 4.20 -4.90 51.38
N SER A 398 4.95 -5.05 52.48
CA SER A 398 5.78 -3.98 53.04
C SER A 398 6.88 -3.52 52.06
N ARG A 399 7.49 -2.35 52.28
CA ARG A 399 8.65 -1.89 51.47
C ARG A 399 9.84 -2.85 51.61
N SER A 400 10.01 -3.45 52.79
CA SER A 400 11.03 -4.47 53.09
C SER A 400 10.83 -5.75 52.28
N ASP A 401 9.61 -6.25 52.17
CA ASP A 401 9.34 -7.49 51.40
C ASP A 401 9.54 -7.27 49.89
N ARG A 402 9.18 -6.10 49.38
CA ARG A 402 9.48 -5.71 47.98
C ARG A 402 10.97 -5.46 47.71
N ALA A 403 11.79 -5.31 48.75
CA ALA A 403 13.24 -5.20 48.66
C ALA A 403 13.95 -6.57 48.83
N ARG A 404 13.27 -7.60 49.35
CA ARG A 404 13.81 -8.96 49.53
C ARG A 404 13.99 -9.75 48.24
N GLY A 405 13.52 -9.24 47.10
CA GLY A 405 13.94 -9.72 45.79
C GLY A 405 13.46 -11.11 45.39
N ASP A 406 12.59 -11.74 46.19
CA ASP A 406 12.02 -13.07 45.92
C ASP A 406 11.18 -13.12 44.62
N ASP A 407 10.69 -11.96 44.14
CA ASP A 407 9.98 -11.82 42.86
C ASP A 407 10.91 -11.38 41.69
N LEU A 408 12.25 -11.39 41.84
CA LEU A 408 13.17 -11.00 40.76
C LEU A 408 13.31 -12.10 39.71
N LEU A 409 12.74 -11.86 38.53
CA LEU A 409 13.02 -12.65 37.33
C LEU A 409 14.52 -12.83 37.11
N PRO A 410 14.97 -14.00 36.59
CA PRO A 410 16.35 -14.18 36.16
C PRO A 410 16.81 -13.02 35.27
N THR A 411 18.05 -12.57 35.45
CA THR A 411 18.56 -11.37 34.75
C THR A 411 18.43 -11.46 33.23
N TRP A 412 18.57 -12.66 32.64
CA TRP A 412 18.34 -12.87 31.22
C TRP A 412 16.89 -12.55 30.83
N ALA A 413 15.89 -13.04 31.58
CA ALA A 413 14.48 -12.78 31.32
C ALA A 413 14.12 -11.29 31.49
N SER A 414 14.67 -10.62 32.51
CA SER A 414 14.53 -9.16 32.65
C SER A 414 15.12 -8.40 31.46
N ILE A 415 16.28 -8.83 30.93
CA ILE A 415 16.90 -8.25 29.73
C ILE A 415 16.01 -8.48 28.51
N THR A 416 15.55 -9.72 28.27
CA THR A 416 14.67 -10.05 27.14
C THR A 416 13.40 -9.20 27.15
N ILE A 417 12.71 -9.08 28.29
CA ILE A 417 11.50 -8.24 28.39
C ILE A 417 11.83 -6.77 28.13
N ALA A 418 12.92 -6.24 28.69
CA ALA A 418 13.31 -4.84 28.48
C ALA A 418 13.62 -4.54 27.00
N VAL A 419 14.35 -5.42 26.32
CA VAL A 419 14.69 -5.29 24.90
C VAL A 419 13.43 -5.39 24.04
N SER A 420 12.59 -6.41 24.24
CA SER A 420 11.35 -6.59 23.47
C SER A 420 10.39 -5.42 23.65
N VAL A 421 10.20 -4.90 24.87
CA VAL A 421 9.32 -3.74 25.11
C VAL A 421 9.90 -2.46 24.52
N ALA A 422 11.21 -2.22 24.63
CA ALA A 422 11.86 -1.05 24.04
C ALA A 422 11.78 -1.07 22.49
N ALA A 423 12.05 -2.22 21.88
CA ALA A 423 11.94 -2.40 20.44
C ALA A 423 10.49 -2.24 19.96
N LEU A 424 9.52 -2.85 20.66
CA LEU A 424 8.10 -2.70 20.33
C LEU A 424 7.63 -1.24 20.43
N CYS A 425 7.99 -0.51 21.50
CA CYS A 425 7.65 0.91 21.62
C CYS A 425 8.32 1.75 20.52
N THR A 426 9.53 1.38 20.09
CA THR A 426 10.23 2.06 18.99
C THR A 426 9.50 1.84 17.66
N LEU A 427 9.20 0.59 17.30
CA LEU A 427 8.50 0.25 16.05
C LEU A 427 7.07 0.82 16.01
N LEU A 428 6.35 0.73 17.14
CA LEU A 428 5.04 1.38 17.29
C LEU A 428 5.14 2.90 17.19
N GLY A 429 6.22 3.52 17.65
CA GLY A 429 6.46 4.95 17.54
C GLY A 429 6.76 5.41 16.11
N VAL A 430 7.56 4.64 15.36
CA VAL A 430 8.02 5.01 14.01
C VAL A 430 6.95 4.88 12.93
N GLY A 431 6.06 3.88 13.04
CA GLY A 431 5.22 3.48 11.90
C GLY A 431 5.84 2.29 11.19
N VAL A 432 5.18 1.15 11.31
CA VAL A 432 5.52 -0.09 10.60
C VAL A 432 4.32 -0.54 9.78
N GLU A 433 4.59 -0.93 8.54
CA GLU A 433 3.64 -1.49 7.59
C GLU A 433 4.06 -2.95 7.28
N LEU A 434 3.22 -3.72 6.60
CA LEU A 434 3.48 -5.13 6.28
C LEU A 434 4.42 -5.29 5.06
N GLU A 435 5.65 -4.78 5.19
CA GLU A 435 6.68 -4.78 4.13
C GLU A 435 8.07 -5.16 4.68
N ALA A 436 8.92 -5.77 3.85
CA ALA A 436 10.26 -6.22 4.23
C ALA A 436 11.18 -5.14 4.81
N ARG A 437 11.10 -3.88 4.34
CA ARG A 437 11.87 -2.76 4.93
C ARG A 437 11.59 -2.58 6.42
N TYR A 438 10.36 -2.85 6.87
CA TYR A 438 9.99 -2.78 8.29
C TYR A 438 10.39 -4.03 9.07
N ALA A 439 10.52 -5.19 8.42
CA ALA A 439 11.14 -6.38 9.02
C ALA A 439 12.65 -6.17 9.24
N ARG A 440 13.36 -5.56 8.28
CA ARG A 440 14.76 -5.13 8.42
C ARG A 440 14.92 -4.14 9.58
N LEU A 441 14.06 -3.11 9.63
CA LEU A 441 14.02 -2.14 10.72
C LEU A 441 13.80 -2.82 12.08
N ALA A 442 12.89 -3.80 12.17
CA ALA A 442 12.66 -4.55 13.41
C ALA A 442 13.91 -5.30 13.89
N ILE A 443 14.67 -5.92 12.97
CA ILE A 443 15.95 -6.57 13.29
C ILE A 443 16.99 -5.55 13.77
N ALA A 444 17.14 -4.42 13.07
CA ALA A 444 18.05 -3.34 13.44
C ALA A 444 17.73 -2.75 14.82
N VAL A 445 16.44 -2.48 15.09
CA VAL A 445 15.96 -1.93 16.37
C VAL A 445 16.15 -2.93 17.51
N LEU A 446 15.87 -4.22 17.31
CA LEU A 446 16.13 -5.27 18.30
C LEU A 446 17.63 -5.39 18.61
N ALA A 447 18.50 -5.37 17.59
CA ALA A 447 19.94 -5.42 17.79
C ALA A 447 20.47 -4.18 18.54
N GLY A 448 20.03 -2.97 18.15
CA GLY A 448 20.45 -1.72 18.79
C GLY A 448 20.01 -1.61 20.25
N THR A 449 18.74 -1.93 20.53
CA THR A 449 18.21 -1.95 21.92
C THR A 449 18.87 -3.03 22.78
N ALA A 450 19.23 -4.19 22.21
CA ALA A 450 20.01 -5.21 22.90
C ALA A 450 21.43 -4.71 23.26
N VAL A 451 22.12 -4.04 22.35
CA VAL A 451 23.46 -3.47 22.61
C VAL A 451 23.43 -2.37 23.67
N LEU A 452 22.47 -1.43 23.60
CA LEU A 452 22.28 -0.40 24.64
C LEU A 452 22.00 -1.02 26.02
N THR A 453 21.16 -2.05 26.06
CA THR A 453 20.82 -2.78 27.29
C THR A 453 22.03 -3.54 27.86
N ALA A 454 22.79 -4.22 27.00
CA ALA A 454 24.00 -4.93 27.37
C ALA A 454 25.08 -3.98 27.92
N ALA A 455 25.26 -2.80 27.32
CA ALA A 455 26.20 -1.78 27.81
C ALA A 455 25.82 -1.25 29.20
N VAL A 456 24.53 -1.06 29.49
CA VAL A 456 24.08 -0.70 30.85
C VAL A 456 24.34 -1.82 31.86
N VAL A 457 24.13 -3.08 31.48
CA VAL A 457 24.44 -4.26 32.31
C VAL A 457 25.94 -4.38 32.55
N PHE A 458 26.78 -4.15 31.54
CA PHE A 458 28.23 -4.18 31.66
C PHE A 458 28.75 -3.03 32.52
N ALA A 459 28.35 -1.78 32.22
CA ALA A 459 28.81 -0.59 32.94
C ALA A 459 28.43 -0.59 34.43
N THR A 460 27.25 -1.12 34.79
CA THR A 460 26.85 -1.28 36.19
C THR A 460 27.64 -2.38 36.91
N ARG A 461 27.88 -3.52 36.25
CA ARG A 461 28.72 -4.60 36.81
C ARG A 461 30.17 -4.18 36.97
N TRP A 462 30.74 -3.51 35.97
CA TRP A 462 32.07 -2.93 36.02
C TRP A 462 32.21 -1.93 37.18
N ALA A 463 31.24 -1.02 37.32
CA ALA A 463 31.23 -0.05 38.42
C ALA A 463 31.06 -0.68 39.82
N ALA A 464 30.53 -1.91 39.91
CA ALA A 464 30.42 -2.69 41.13
C ALA A 464 31.68 -3.51 41.48
N GLY A 465 32.66 -3.61 40.56
CA GLY A 465 33.95 -4.27 40.82
C GLY A 465 33.80 -5.74 41.26
N ALA A 466 34.36 -6.09 42.42
CA ALA A 466 34.27 -7.44 42.98
C ALA A 466 32.82 -7.92 43.16
N ASP A 467 31.89 -7.00 43.50
CA ASP A 467 30.50 -7.31 43.81
C ASP A 467 29.60 -7.49 42.56
N HIS A 468 30.16 -7.49 41.35
CA HIS A 468 29.43 -7.57 40.07
C HIS A 468 28.41 -8.72 39.99
N ARG A 469 28.63 -9.85 40.68
CA ARG A 469 27.71 -11.00 40.71
C ARG A 469 26.45 -10.76 41.56
N THR A 470 26.51 -9.81 42.51
CA THR A 470 25.38 -9.42 43.36
C THR A 470 24.39 -8.50 42.63
N VAL A 471 24.78 -7.93 41.49
CA VAL A 471 23.96 -7.00 40.69
C VAL A 471 22.98 -7.78 39.80
N GLY A 472 21.71 -7.75 40.20
CA GLY A 472 20.56 -8.10 39.38
C GLY A 472 19.98 -6.88 38.67
N PHE A 473 18.93 -7.11 37.87
CA PHE A 473 18.27 -6.09 37.06
C PHE A 473 16.78 -6.39 36.99
N ARG A 474 15.97 -5.32 36.97
CA ARG A 474 14.51 -5.38 36.79
C ARG A 474 14.07 -4.36 35.75
N VAL A 475 12.99 -4.68 35.03
CA VAL A 475 12.29 -3.73 34.17
C VAL A 475 11.65 -2.66 35.06
N SER A 476 11.83 -1.38 34.72
CA SER A 476 11.26 -0.26 35.48
C SER A 476 9.89 0.13 34.91
N PRO A 477 8.78 0.01 35.67
CA PRO A 477 7.46 0.44 35.20
C PRO A 477 7.42 1.92 34.81
N TRP A 478 8.23 2.76 35.45
CA TRP A 478 8.35 4.19 35.10
C TRP A 478 9.03 4.41 33.75
N LEU A 479 10.08 3.64 33.43
CA LEU A 479 10.74 3.74 32.12
C LEU A 479 9.86 3.15 31.01
N VAL A 480 9.11 2.07 31.30
CA VAL A 480 8.09 1.54 30.37
C VAL A 480 7.01 2.60 30.09
N LEU A 481 6.49 3.27 31.13
CA LEU A 481 5.52 4.36 30.95
C LEU A 481 6.13 5.52 30.15
N ALA A 482 7.38 5.92 30.43
CA ALA A 482 8.07 6.95 29.67
C ALA A 482 8.27 6.56 28.19
N ALA A 483 8.57 5.29 27.90
CA ALA A 483 8.68 4.76 26.53
C ALA A 483 7.34 4.76 25.80
N LEU A 484 6.25 4.39 26.47
CA LEU A 484 4.89 4.44 25.92
C LEU A 484 4.44 5.88 25.66
N VAL A 485 4.74 6.82 26.56
CA VAL A 485 4.47 8.25 26.37
C VAL A 485 5.30 8.82 25.21
N ALA A 486 6.59 8.47 25.11
CA ALA A 486 7.45 8.88 24.00
C ALA A 486 6.95 8.33 22.65
N CYS A 487 6.53 7.06 22.60
CA CYS A 487 5.85 6.44 21.46
C CYS A 487 4.56 7.18 21.09
N GLY A 488 3.69 7.45 22.06
CA GLY A 488 2.43 8.15 21.85
C GLY A 488 2.61 9.59 21.35
N ILE A 489 3.56 10.34 21.91
CA ILE A 489 3.90 11.70 21.45
C ILE A 489 4.50 11.65 20.04
N THR A 490 5.38 10.69 19.75
CA THR A 490 5.96 10.52 18.41
C THR A 490 4.86 10.35 17.36
N ARG A 491 3.84 9.53 17.65
CA ARG A 491 2.71 9.31 16.75
C ARG A 491 1.69 10.44 16.70
N ALA A 492 1.43 11.11 17.82
CA ALA A 492 0.44 12.19 17.87
C ALA A 492 0.94 13.50 17.25
N ALA A 493 2.25 13.66 17.08
CA ALA A 493 2.88 14.86 16.51
C ALA A 493 3.79 14.54 15.31
N ASP A 494 3.67 13.33 14.73
CA ASP A 494 4.47 12.82 13.60
C ASP A 494 5.97 13.16 13.68
N LEU A 495 6.58 12.92 14.85
CA LEU A 495 7.93 13.39 15.15
C LEU A 495 8.99 12.59 14.38
N SER A 496 9.87 13.32 13.70
CA SER A 496 10.99 12.76 12.95
C SER A 496 12.29 13.56 13.25
N PRO A 497 13.31 12.96 13.89
CA PRO A 497 13.39 11.59 14.42
C PRO A 497 12.35 11.25 15.51
N ALA A 498 12.10 9.95 15.68
CA ALA A 498 11.20 9.41 16.71
C ALA A 498 11.78 9.52 18.13
N LEU A 499 10.96 9.90 19.13
CA LEU A 499 11.37 9.92 20.54
C LEU A 499 11.44 8.49 21.09
N ILE A 500 12.65 8.02 21.41
CA ILE A 500 12.90 6.64 21.84
C ILE A 500 13.54 6.59 23.23
N VAL A 501 13.01 5.75 24.13
CA VAL A 501 13.66 5.39 25.39
C VAL A 501 14.29 4.01 25.24
N GLY A 502 15.56 3.96 24.80
CA GLY A 502 16.21 2.72 24.36
C GLY A 502 16.59 1.71 25.44
N VAL A 503 16.49 2.07 26.74
CA VAL A 503 16.80 1.16 27.86
C VAL A 503 15.76 1.31 28.98
N LEU A 504 15.18 0.17 29.39
CA LEU A 504 14.11 0.10 30.40
C LEU A 504 14.53 -0.60 31.71
N LEU A 505 15.81 -0.97 31.83
CA LEU A 505 16.36 -1.67 33.01
C LEU A 505 16.85 -0.72 34.10
N VAL A 506 16.64 -1.12 35.35
CA VAL A 506 17.24 -0.52 36.55
C VAL A 506 17.96 -1.64 37.33
N PRO A 507 19.21 -1.42 37.79
CA PRO A 507 19.93 -2.40 38.60
C PRO A 507 19.29 -2.56 39.99
N SER A 508 19.39 -3.75 40.55
CA SER A 508 18.88 -4.10 41.88
C SER A 508 19.78 -5.14 42.53
N GLY A 509 20.09 -5.02 43.82
CA GLY A 509 20.79 -6.09 44.54
C GLY A 509 20.00 -7.40 44.50
N ARG A 510 20.69 -8.55 44.36
CA ARG A 510 20.12 -9.89 44.50
C ARG A 510 20.23 -10.37 45.96
N PRO A 511 19.12 -10.58 46.68
CA PRO A 511 19.14 -11.25 47.98
C PRO A 511 19.20 -12.76 47.76
N GLY A 512 20.00 -13.47 48.56
CA GLY A 512 20.17 -14.93 48.43
C GLY A 512 21.59 -15.44 48.72
N LEU A 513 22.61 -14.59 48.64
CA LEU A 513 23.91 -14.87 49.24
C LEU A 513 23.87 -14.40 50.70
N GLY A 514 23.84 -15.35 51.63
CA GLY A 514 23.57 -15.17 53.07
C GLY A 514 24.54 -14.21 53.76
N THR A 515 24.29 -12.92 53.61
CA THR A 515 25.15 -11.84 54.09
C THR A 515 24.30 -10.76 54.75
N GLY A 516 24.61 -10.46 56.01
CA GLY A 516 23.92 -9.44 56.81
C GLY A 516 24.00 -7.97 56.36
N PRO A 517 24.84 -7.49 55.42
CA PRO A 517 24.91 -6.08 55.06
C PRO A 517 24.03 -5.74 53.85
N LEU A 518 22.70 -5.93 53.97
CA LEU A 518 21.67 -5.60 52.97
C LEU A 518 21.50 -4.08 52.67
N ARG A 519 22.55 -3.27 52.90
CA ARG A 519 22.68 -1.87 52.45
C ARG A 519 23.76 -1.64 51.41
N LEU A 520 24.76 -2.52 51.28
CA LEU A 520 25.82 -2.33 50.27
C LEU A 520 25.34 -2.63 48.85
N GLY A 521 24.68 -3.76 48.58
CA GLY A 521 24.24 -4.12 47.23
C GLY A 521 23.24 -3.12 46.60
N THR A 522 22.35 -2.54 47.41
CA THR A 522 21.46 -1.45 46.99
C THR A 522 22.23 -0.14 46.81
N GLY A 523 23.11 0.21 47.76
CA GLY A 523 23.96 1.41 47.67
C GLY A 523 24.93 1.41 46.48
N ILE A 524 25.42 0.25 46.05
CA ILE A 524 26.31 0.10 44.88
C ILE A 524 25.52 0.23 43.57
N ALA A 525 24.35 -0.41 43.47
CA ALA A 525 23.45 -0.30 42.31
C ALA A 525 22.89 1.13 42.09
N GLU A 526 22.61 1.83 43.19
CA GLU A 526 22.15 3.23 43.20
C GLU A 526 23.31 4.25 43.26
N SER A 527 24.56 3.79 43.36
CA SER A 527 25.72 4.68 43.52
C SER A 527 25.84 5.69 42.37
N ALA A 528 26.18 6.93 42.71
CA ALA A 528 26.48 7.96 41.71
C ALA A 528 27.65 7.56 40.78
N ARG A 529 28.53 6.65 41.23
CA ARG A 529 29.60 6.05 40.41
C ARG A 529 29.02 5.13 39.33
N GLY A 530 28.14 4.20 39.69
CA GLY A 530 27.46 3.32 38.73
C GLY A 530 26.46 4.08 37.83
N ALA A 531 25.86 5.16 38.32
CA ALA A 531 25.07 6.07 37.49
C ALA A 531 25.93 6.80 36.44
N THR A 532 27.06 7.37 36.85
CA THR A 532 28.02 8.03 35.94
C THR A 532 28.51 7.09 34.84
N TRP A 533 28.93 5.85 35.18
CA TRP A 533 29.41 4.89 34.17
C TRP A 533 28.33 4.46 33.17
N ARG A 534 27.07 4.32 33.58
CA ARG A 534 25.95 4.08 32.65
C ARG A 534 25.76 5.23 31.68
N VAL A 535 25.75 6.46 32.18
CA VAL A 535 25.59 7.67 31.35
C VAL A 535 26.75 7.79 30.35
N LEU A 536 27.99 7.59 30.80
CA LEU A 536 29.17 7.61 29.92
C LEU A 536 29.12 6.50 28.86
N ALA A 537 28.73 5.27 29.21
CA ALA A 537 28.62 4.17 28.26
C ALA A 537 27.54 4.42 27.20
N LEU A 538 26.37 4.93 27.61
CA LEU A 538 25.29 5.28 26.68
C LEU A 538 25.62 6.50 25.81
N LEU A 539 26.29 7.52 26.35
CA LEU A 539 26.79 8.66 25.56
C LEU A 539 27.85 8.22 24.54
N GLY A 540 28.75 7.31 24.93
CA GLY A 540 29.75 6.74 24.03
C GLY A 540 29.12 5.94 22.89
N LEU A 541 28.15 5.06 23.20
CA LEU A 541 27.40 4.33 22.18
C LEU A 541 26.55 5.23 21.29
N ALA A 542 25.95 6.29 21.85
CA ALA A 542 25.17 7.22 21.05
C ALA A 542 26.05 8.01 20.07
N ALA A 543 27.19 8.52 20.52
CA ALA A 543 28.16 9.19 19.67
C ALA A 543 28.77 8.25 18.62
N ALA A 544 29.08 7.00 19.00
CA ALA A 544 29.56 5.97 18.06
C ALA A 544 28.48 5.60 17.02
N GLY A 545 27.21 5.47 17.42
CA GLY A 545 26.09 5.25 16.51
C GLY A 545 25.90 6.44 15.55
N TRP A 546 26.03 7.67 16.03
CA TRP A 546 25.92 8.86 15.17
C TRP A 546 27.08 8.98 14.18
N ALA A 547 28.30 8.64 14.61
CA ALA A 547 29.47 8.56 13.72
C ALA A 547 29.31 7.43 12.68
N LEU A 548 28.86 6.25 13.10
CA LEU A 548 28.61 5.12 12.22
C LEU A 548 27.54 5.45 11.16
N HIS A 549 26.41 6.04 11.57
CA HIS A 549 25.38 6.54 10.66
C HIS A 549 25.94 7.58 9.66
N SER A 550 26.79 8.50 10.13
CA SER A 550 27.43 9.51 9.27
C SER A 550 28.45 8.95 8.27
N LEU A 551 28.93 7.71 8.47
CA LEU A 551 29.88 7.01 7.60
C LEU A 551 29.18 6.01 6.67
N LEU A 552 28.02 5.46 7.06
CA LEU A 552 27.24 4.48 6.30
C LEU A 552 26.41 5.15 5.19
N LEU A 553 27.08 5.69 4.18
CA LEU A 553 26.47 6.20 2.95
C LEU A 553 26.10 5.04 2.00
N GLY A 554 25.30 4.08 2.47
CA GLY A 554 25.06 2.80 1.81
C GLY A 554 23.66 2.64 1.24
N ALA A 555 23.55 2.54 -0.09
CA ALA A 555 22.40 1.91 -0.74
C ALA A 555 22.48 0.37 -0.58
N GLY A 556 21.33 -0.30 -0.55
CA GLY A 556 21.25 -1.76 -0.38
C GLY A 556 21.01 -2.21 1.06
N PHE A 557 20.59 -3.47 1.23
CA PHE A 557 20.14 -4.05 2.51
C PHE A 557 21.11 -3.81 3.67
N TRP A 558 22.40 -4.08 3.50
CA TRP A 558 23.41 -3.94 4.56
C TRP A 558 23.68 -2.48 4.93
N GLY A 559 23.57 -1.56 3.96
CA GLY A 559 23.68 -0.11 4.20
C GLY A 559 22.54 0.38 5.09
N SER A 560 21.30 0.14 4.66
CA SER A 560 20.12 0.53 5.44
C SER A 560 20.01 -0.20 6.78
N LEU A 561 20.30 -1.51 6.86
CA LEU A 561 20.31 -2.24 8.13
C LEU A 561 21.34 -1.66 9.11
N GLY A 562 22.56 -1.38 8.63
CA GLY A 562 23.62 -0.79 9.44
C GLY A 562 23.26 0.63 9.90
N SER A 563 22.65 1.43 9.03
CA SER A 563 22.21 2.79 9.35
C SER A 563 21.05 2.80 10.34
N GLU A 564 20.01 1.98 10.14
CA GLU A 564 18.88 1.82 11.07
C GLU A 564 19.36 1.34 12.45
N PHE A 565 20.36 0.45 12.50
CA PHE A 565 21.00 0.02 13.75
C PHE A 565 21.77 1.18 14.41
N ALA A 566 22.55 1.93 13.63
CA ALA A 566 23.34 3.07 14.10
C ALA A 566 22.46 4.21 14.64
N ILE A 567 21.33 4.49 13.99
CA ILE A 567 20.29 5.42 14.46
C ILE A 567 19.64 4.91 15.75
N THR A 568 19.34 3.61 15.85
CA THR A 568 18.81 3.01 17.09
C THR A 568 19.78 3.22 18.27
N LEU A 569 21.08 3.01 18.07
CA LEU A 569 22.11 3.29 19.07
C LEU A 569 22.17 4.78 19.45
N CYS A 570 22.17 5.67 18.44
CA CYS A 570 22.20 7.12 18.62
C CYS A 570 20.97 7.62 19.41
N VAL A 571 19.79 7.49 18.82
CA VAL A 571 18.56 8.10 19.32
C VAL A 571 18.06 7.38 20.57
N GLY A 572 18.08 6.04 20.58
CA GLY A 572 17.71 5.25 21.75
C GLY A 572 18.68 5.42 22.92
N GLY A 573 19.97 5.59 22.63
CA GLY A 573 21.01 5.90 23.63
C GLY A 573 20.82 7.28 24.25
N LEU A 574 20.62 8.32 23.44
CA LEU A 574 20.37 9.69 23.91
C LEU A 574 19.11 9.79 24.76
N GLY A 575 17.99 9.22 24.29
CA GLY A 575 16.74 9.22 25.07
C GLY A 575 16.85 8.43 26.38
N ALA A 576 17.60 7.32 26.40
CA ALA A 576 17.93 6.62 27.64
C ALA A 576 18.79 7.48 28.59
N VAL A 577 19.81 8.20 28.09
CA VAL A 577 20.62 9.12 28.89
C VAL A 577 19.76 10.22 29.50
N VAL A 578 18.97 10.94 28.69
CA VAL A 578 18.08 12.01 29.15
C VAL A 578 17.12 11.49 30.23
N ALA A 579 16.50 10.32 30.01
CA ALA A 579 15.64 9.69 31.01
C ALA A 579 16.37 9.34 32.33
N THR A 580 17.62 8.85 32.26
CA THR A 580 18.42 8.56 33.48
C THR A 580 18.85 9.81 34.26
N LEU A 581 19.01 10.95 33.57
CA LEU A 581 19.43 12.22 34.16
C LEU A 581 18.28 13.01 34.82
N LEU A 582 17.02 12.67 34.56
CA LEU A 582 15.88 13.33 35.22
C LEU A 582 15.96 13.15 36.76
N PRO A 583 16.07 14.24 37.55
CA PRO A 583 16.38 14.16 38.98
C PRO A 583 15.12 13.94 39.85
N VAL A 584 14.29 12.96 39.47
CA VAL A 584 13.11 12.54 40.25
C VAL A 584 13.52 11.76 41.51
N ALA A 585 12.61 11.66 42.49
CA ALA A 585 12.91 10.98 43.76
C ALA A 585 13.38 9.53 43.54
N SER A 586 14.46 9.13 44.20
CA SER A 586 15.13 7.82 44.04
C SER A 586 15.62 7.49 42.61
N SER A 587 15.89 8.50 41.76
CA SER A 587 16.52 8.29 40.44
C SER A 587 18.05 8.34 40.48
N ALA A 588 18.67 7.81 39.41
CA ALA A 588 20.10 7.95 39.15
C ALA A 588 20.53 9.43 39.02
N GLY A 589 19.76 10.25 38.31
CA GLY A 589 19.98 11.70 38.19
C GLY A 589 19.98 12.41 39.55
N ALA A 590 19.04 12.07 40.44
CA ALA A 590 18.99 12.65 41.79
C ALA A 590 20.19 12.22 42.65
N ALA A 591 20.63 10.96 42.54
CA ALA A 591 21.84 10.47 43.22
C ALA A 591 23.12 11.16 42.70
N MET A 592 23.23 11.36 41.38
CA MET A 592 24.34 12.09 40.76
C MET A 592 24.37 13.56 41.18
N LEU A 593 23.22 14.25 41.15
CA LEU A 593 23.09 15.66 41.56
C LEU A 593 23.44 15.86 43.04
N ALA A 594 23.07 14.90 43.91
CA ALA A 594 23.42 14.91 45.32
C ALA A 594 24.92 14.65 45.56
N ALA A 595 25.56 13.77 44.79
CA ALA A 595 26.97 13.43 44.93
C ALA A 595 27.92 14.48 44.33
N SER A 596 27.57 15.10 43.19
CA SER A 596 28.32 16.20 42.60
C SER A 596 27.50 16.97 41.58
N ARG A 597 27.08 18.19 41.94
CA ARG A 597 26.36 19.11 41.06
C ARG A 597 27.13 19.40 39.77
N GLY A 598 28.44 19.63 39.85
CA GLY A 598 29.29 19.91 38.68
C GLY A 598 29.33 18.76 37.68
N ARG A 599 29.51 17.51 38.14
CA ARG A 599 29.49 16.32 37.26
C ARG A 599 28.12 16.09 36.64
N TYR A 600 27.05 16.28 37.43
CA TYR A 600 25.68 16.20 36.91
C TYR A 600 25.43 17.23 35.81
N VAL A 601 25.77 18.50 36.05
CA VAL A 601 25.60 19.59 35.07
C VAL A 601 26.40 19.32 33.80
N ALA A 602 27.68 18.92 33.92
CA ALA A 602 28.50 18.60 32.76
C ALA A 602 27.89 17.48 31.89
N LEU A 603 27.45 16.38 32.50
CA LEU A 603 26.83 15.27 31.78
C LEU A 603 25.46 15.63 31.19
N ALA A 604 24.67 16.45 31.89
CA ALA A 604 23.39 16.93 31.38
C ALA A 604 23.55 17.90 30.21
N VAL A 605 24.52 18.82 30.26
CA VAL A 605 24.81 19.72 29.13
C VAL A 605 25.26 18.92 27.92
N VAL A 606 26.20 17.97 28.07
CA VAL A 606 26.67 17.13 26.95
C VAL A 606 25.53 16.31 26.35
N ALA A 607 24.73 15.64 27.19
CA ALA A 607 23.61 14.81 26.71
C ALA A 607 22.54 15.61 25.98
N VAL A 608 22.11 16.75 26.54
CA VAL A 608 21.07 17.60 25.95
C VAL A 608 21.59 18.32 24.72
N ALA A 609 22.86 18.76 24.69
CA ALA A 609 23.46 19.36 23.51
C ALA A 609 23.57 18.37 22.35
N LEU A 610 24.02 17.14 22.59
CA LEU A 610 24.04 16.07 21.57
C LEU A 610 22.63 15.71 21.09
N THR A 611 21.67 15.59 22.01
CA THR A 611 20.25 15.36 21.65
C THR A 611 19.73 16.50 20.77
N THR A 612 20.03 17.75 21.13
CA THR A 612 19.60 18.91 20.35
C THR A 612 20.24 18.92 18.97
N ALA A 613 21.54 18.62 18.85
CA ALA A 613 22.21 18.52 17.55
C ALA A 613 21.55 17.47 16.64
N VAL A 614 21.33 16.25 17.16
CA VAL A 614 20.70 15.14 16.43
C VAL A 614 19.26 15.44 16.01
N TYR A 615 18.49 16.19 16.81
CA TYR A 615 17.09 16.54 16.49
C TYR A 615 16.92 17.90 15.77
N SER A 616 18.00 18.64 15.49
CA SER A 616 17.96 19.98 14.87
C SER A 616 18.10 19.98 13.34
N GLY A 617 18.02 18.81 12.69
CA GLY A 617 18.16 18.66 11.25
C GLY A 617 17.05 19.36 10.46
N ALA A 618 17.42 19.97 9.32
CA ALA A 618 16.51 20.80 8.50
C ALA A 618 15.36 20.04 7.82
N THR A 619 15.35 18.70 7.88
CA THR A 619 14.33 17.82 7.29
C THR A 619 13.33 17.27 8.31
N GLY A 620 13.51 17.54 9.61
CA GLY A 620 12.72 16.95 10.69
C GLY A 620 11.50 17.76 11.09
N THR A 621 10.38 17.06 11.35
CA THR A 621 9.23 17.58 12.08
C THR A 621 9.60 17.75 13.56
N HIS A 622 10.16 18.91 13.90
CA HIS A 622 10.48 19.24 15.29
C HIS A 622 9.21 19.27 16.15
N ALA A 623 9.31 18.78 17.39
CA ALA A 623 8.23 18.89 18.37
C ALA A 623 7.78 20.35 18.50
N ALA A 624 6.46 20.59 18.33
CA ALA A 624 5.90 21.93 18.36
C ALA A 624 6.39 22.69 19.59
N PRO A 625 6.89 23.95 19.46
CA PRO A 625 7.41 24.71 20.59
C PRO A 625 6.44 24.78 21.79
N ALA A 626 5.14 24.75 21.52
CA ALA A 626 4.07 24.65 22.52
C ALA A 626 4.16 23.41 23.42
N LEU A 627 4.57 22.23 22.91
CA LEU A 627 4.75 21.02 23.72
C LEU A 627 5.96 21.14 24.65
N LEU A 628 7.08 21.68 24.15
CA LEU A 628 8.28 21.92 24.95
C LEU A 628 8.00 22.97 26.04
N VAL A 629 7.39 24.10 25.68
CA VAL A 629 6.99 25.16 26.62
C VAL A 629 5.96 24.62 27.63
N GLY A 630 4.98 23.81 27.20
CA GLY A 630 3.99 23.20 28.09
C GLY A 630 4.62 22.24 29.10
N SER A 631 5.57 21.39 28.68
CA SER A 631 6.27 20.47 29.59
C SER A 631 7.16 21.22 30.61
N ALA A 632 7.84 22.28 30.18
CA ALA A 632 8.61 23.18 31.04
C ALA A 632 7.69 23.91 32.04
N ALA A 633 6.58 24.49 31.57
CA ALA A 633 5.60 25.16 32.42
C ALA A 633 4.99 24.22 33.47
N ALA A 634 4.68 22.97 33.11
CA ALA A 634 4.19 21.96 34.03
C ALA A 634 5.23 21.60 35.11
N CYS A 635 6.52 21.48 34.76
CA CYS A 635 7.59 21.24 35.72
C CYS A 635 7.75 22.42 36.71
N VAL A 636 7.72 23.65 36.20
CA VAL A 636 7.79 24.87 37.03
C VAL A 636 6.56 24.99 37.94
N ALA A 637 5.35 24.76 37.43
CA ALA A 637 4.11 24.78 38.22
C ALA A 637 4.12 23.74 39.35
N ALA A 638 4.60 22.52 39.08
CA ALA A 638 4.77 21.48 40.09
C ALA A 638 5.76 21.88 41.20
N ALA A 639 6.86 22.56 40.84
CA ALA A 639 7.82 23.09 41.81
C ALA A 639 7.23 24.24 42.65
N ILE A 640 6.43 25.13 42.05
CA ILE A 640 5.71 26.19 42.78
C ILE A 640 4.72 25.55 43.77
N ALA A 641 3.93 24.56 43.35
CA ALA A 641 3.01 23.84 44.23
C ALA A 641 3.75 23.14 45.40
N ALA A 642 4.90 22.51 45.14
CA ALA A 642 5.73 21.89 46.17
C ALA A 642 6.31 22.93 47.16
N LEU A 643 6.68 24.12 46.71
CA LEU A 643 7.10 25.24 47.56
C LEU A 643 5.96 25.80 48.42
N VAL A 644 4.75 25.91 47.86
CA VAL A 644 3.54 26.30 48.62
C VAL A 644 3.24 25.28 49.71
N TRP A 645 3.29 23.98 49.39
CA TRP A 645 3.08 22.91 50.37
C TRP A 645 4.11 22.93 51.52
N LEU A 646 5.40 23.18 51.22
CA LEU A 646 6.41 23.37 52.28
C LEU A 646 6.12 24.58 53.18
N ARG A 647 5.50 25.64 52.64
CA ARG A 647 5.16 26.85 53.40
C ARG A 647 3.92 26.64 54.27
N THR A 648 2.93 25.87 53.83
CA THR A 648 1.73 25.56 54.64
C THR A 648 2.07 24.61 55.79
N ASP A 649 2.82 23.53 55.53
CA ASP A 649 3.32 22.61 56.56
C ASP A 649 4.08 23.34 57.68
N ARG A 650 4.97 24.27 57.32
CA ARG A 650 5.77 25.05 58.29
C ARG A 650 4.95 26.06 59.10
N ARG A 651 3.74 26.41 58.64
CA ARG A 651 2.79 27.22 59.41
C ARG A 651 1.98 26.32 60.36
N ALA A 652 1.51 25.17 59.87
CA ALA A 652 0.79 24.18 60.67
C ALA A 652 1.63 23.60 61.83
N ALA A 653 2.95 23.49 61.67
CA ALA A 653 3.87 23.04 62.72
C ALA A 653 4.39 24.16 63.66
N ARG A 654 3.79 25.36 63.62
CA ARG A 654 4.09 26.50 64.52
C ARG A 654 2.86 26.95 65.32
N VAL A 655 1.74 26.26 65.14
CA VAL A 655 0.49 26.34 65.92
C VAL A 655 0.41 25.06 66.74
#